data_AF-A0A957T4J1-F1
#
_entry.id   AF-A0A957T4J1-F1
#
_cell.length_a   1.000
_cell.length_b   1.000
_cell.length_c   1.000
_cell.angle_alpha   90.00
_cell.angle_beta   90.00
_cell.angle_gamma   90.00
#
_symmetry.space_group_name_H-M   'P 1'
#
loop_
_entity.id
_entity.type
_entity.pdbx_description
1 polymer ?
#
loop_
_entity_poly.entity_id
_entity_poly.type
_entity_poly.pdbx_seq_one_letter_code
_entity_poly.pdbx_strand_id
1 'polypeptide(L)'
;LDCREVLINGDAEDISGWEIPLTERPATYTNERRFAGDRTLKLGADDTDQRFVGESLAAQTVTLPDDAEFIQLTAQIWRGQNGENVRQYLLLEGADTVDTVFDEAVDAQEWQSLSYNLTAWRGQSLRLIFGVDNAGDAGRAVLYVDDVSVRACRPLADIVGAVAASRSLLSDTTTLHLPLIGGVWATPTPTQTSPPTATSTDTPTVEDVIPCTPLLVNGGFEDDNGWTRPVTAARAQFTADLAFAGSRSLRLGLPANVANRYTDSTAYQSVQLPGSDDENEDATLTLRAQVWRNGVSGDRDFHYLWVIVGGRTYRIFQDLTNTDGWTSITYDLTPYAGQRAQIFLGTYNNGTGGNASMYVDEIEIDHCVAAPPTPTPTPLPSPTVTPTPTTQHAPPAEMSSPDFGVNAFLWWRPEIADRDLGLIEDAGFRWVRQSFAWEDIEIADDSYQWEIADRVVQHVNQGGFSLLARLGSDPDLGNFWAGSPPNNSDDFVAFVSVLAQRYNCTPAAVGCIQAYQIWNEPNLAREWGGNRPSPAQYLDILASAYAAIKAANPNALVISAGMAPTGTDNDIAMPDQRFYEEMYRLMQGDPAGYFDLLGVHAAGFAAPPELSPAQVADDPDYGGHRFFAFRHVEDIRSIMEAYGDDETRIAILEFGWTSDSYNEDYIWFGAGAGIDEFVKADYLQRAYAYAEENWQPWIALMSVLTMPNLDWIADGNPYDEEQYWWALMEPSPIDQLNFRPAYIVLCDVLNQRQDATCPHAPE
;
A
#
# COMPACT_ATOMS: atom_id res chain seq x y z
N LEU A 1 25.36 -35.81 -16.84
CA LEU A 1 24.20 -35.23 -16.16
C LEU A 1 24.10 -33.79 -16.60
N ASP A 2 22.91 -33.34 -16.95
CA ASP A 2 22.56 -31.93 -17.08
C ASP A 2 22.25 -31.43 -15.67
N CYS A 3 22.94 -30.38 -15.20
CA CYS A 3 22.91 -29.97 -13.78
C CYS A 3 22.73 -28.45 -13.67
N ARG A 4 21.60 -28.02 -13.10
CA ARG A 4 21.31 -26.62 -12.78
C ARG A 4 21.63 -26.30 -11.32
N GLU A 5 22.12 -25.08 -11.10
CA GLU A 5 22.07 -24.43 -9.80
C GLU A 5 20.62 -23.98 -9.55
N VAL A 6 20.15 -24.06 -8.30
CA VAL A 6 18.80 -23.59 -7.92
C VAL A 6 18.80 -22.62 -6.74
N LEU A 7 19.97 -22.34 -6.15
CA LEU A 7 20.16 -21.34 -5.11
C LEU A 7 20.70 -20.03 -5.73
N ILE A 8 20.18 -18.89 -5.26
CA ILE A 8 20.56 -17.54 -5.72
C ILE A 8 21.56 -16.94 -4.73
N ASN A 9 22.56 -16.20 -5.21
CA ASN A 9 23.58 -15.55 -4.37
C ASN A 9 24.25 -16.51 -3.37
N GLY A 10 24.62 -17.70 -3.84
CA GLY A 10 25.23 -18.74 -3.01
C GLY A 10 26.66 -18.44 -2.60
N ASP A 11 27.37 -17.68 -3.44
CA ASP A 11 28.69 -17.10 -3.21
C ASP A 11 28.66 -15.87 -2.26
N ALA A 12 27.48 -15.42 -1.83
CA ALA A 12 27.30 -14.24 -0.98
C ALA A 12 27.90 -12.93 -1.55
N GLU A 13 28.14 -12.89 -2.87
CA GLU A 13 28.70 -11.74 -3.59
C GLU A 13 27.66 -10.71 -4.04
N ASP A 14 26.39 -10.92 -3.71
CA ASP A 14 25.31 -9.94 -3.73
C ASP A 14 24.66 -9.82 -2.32
N ILE A 15 23.66 -8.95 -2.14
CA ILE A 15 22.82 -8.88 -0.93
C ILE A 15 21.38 -9.39 -1.16
N SER A 16 21.09 -9.91 -2.36
CA SER A 16 19.81 -10.53 -2.70
C SER A 16 19.77 -12.02 -2.34
N GLY A 17 18.61 -12.68 -2.53
CA GLY A 17 18.46 -14.13 -2.40
C GLY A 17 18.31 -14.68 -0.98
N TRP A 18 19.05 -14.18 0.00
CA TRP A 18 18.95 -14.63 1.40
C TRP A 18 17.97 -13.79 2.22
N GLU A 19 17.01 -14.47 2.85
CA GLU A 19 16.14 -13.95 3.89
C GLU A 19 16.97 -13.76 5.17
N ILE A 20 17.05 -12.52 5.66
CA ILE A 20 17.73 -12.17 6.91
C ILE A 20 16.69 -11.54 7.85
N PRO A 21 16.07 -12.31 8.76
CA PRO A 21 15.10 -11.79 9.72
C PRO A 21 15.72 -10.77 10.69
N LEU A 22 14.86 -9.90 11.22
CA LEU A 22 15.21 -8.98 12.29
C LEU A 22 15.28 -9.74 13.64
N THR A 23 16.47 -10.19 13.99
CA THR A 23 16.79 -10.73 15.33
C THR A 23 17.58 -9.71 16.16
N GLU A 24 17.94 -10.03 17.41
CA GLU A 24 18.85 -9.19 18.22
C GLU A 24 20.22 -8.98 17.56
N ARG A 25 20.58 -9.87 16.62
CA ARG A 25 21.81 -9.79 15.84
C ARG A 25 21.60 -10.43 14.45
N PRO A 26 21.04 -9.69 13.47
CA PRO A 26 20.81 -10.22 12.13
C PRO A 26 22.11 -10.70 11.48
N ALA A 27 22.01 -11.66 10.56
CA ALA A 27 23.13 -12.03 9.71
C ALA A 27 23.59 -10.82 8.86
N THR A 28 24.87 -10.76 8.51
CA THR A 28 25.43 -9.64 7.73
C THR A 28 26.39 -10.13 6.66
N TYR A 29 26.30 -9.56 5.47
CA TYR A 29 27.35 -9.69 4.46
C TYR A 29 28.58 -8.90 4.90
N THR A 30 29.75 -9.55 4.94
CA THR A 30 31.02 -8.95 5.38
C THR A 30 32.18 -9.40 4.51
N ASN A 31 33.25 -8.62 4.47
CA ASN A 31 34.52 -9.00 3.82
C ASN A 31 35.51 -9.68 4.79
N GLU A 32 35.14 -9.79 6.06
CA GLU A 32 35.85 -10.54 7.09
C GLU A 32 35.78 -12.04 6.83
N ARG A 33 36.91 -12.75 6.84
CA ARG A 33 36.99 -14.22 6.78
C ARG A 33 36.11 -14.83 5.67
N ARG A 34 36.40 -14.48 4.41
CA ARG A 34 35.82 -15.12 3.20
C ARG A 34 36.64 -16.32 2.71
N PHE A 35 35.99 -17.22 1.97
CA PHE A 35 36.58 -18.40 1.32
C PHE A 35 36.92 -18.06 -0.14
N ALA A 36 35.94 -17.49 -0.85
CA ALA A 36 36.08 -16.97 -2.21
C ALA A 36 35.76 -15.46 -2.24
N GLY A 37 35.78 -14.88 -3.45
CA GLY A 37 35.32 -13.51 -3.72
C GLY A 37 35.78 -12.38 -2.79
N ASP A 38 34.87 -11.44 -2.54
CA ASP A 38 35.03 -10.23 -1.73
C ASP A 38 34.16 -10.25 -0.46
N ARG A 39 33.15 -11.13 -0.35
CA ARG A 39 32.16 -11.19 0.73
C ARG A 39 31.91 -12.61 1.27
N THR A 40 31.13 -12.70 2.35
CA THR A 40 30.63 -13.92 2.99
C THR A 40 29.48 -13.55 3.94
N LEU A 41 28.56 -14.48 4.23
CA LEU A 41 27.53 -14.31 5.26
C LEU A 41 28.09 -14.60 6.65
N LYS A 42 28.17 -13.58 7.52
CA LYS A 42 28.51 -13.71 8.94
C LYS A 42 27.24 -13.76 9.79
N LEU A 43 27.12 -14.82 10.59
CA LEU A 43 26.05 -15.04 11.56
C LEU A 43 26.66 -15.13 12.97
N GLY A 44 25.98 -14.58 13.97
CA GLY A 44 26.48 -14.54 15.34
C GLY A 44 27.61 -13.52 15.55
N ALA A 45 28.45 -13.75 16.57
CA ALA A 45 29.41 -12.78 17.10
C ALA A 45 30.80 -13.41 17.33
N ASP A 46 31.85 -12.77 16.80
CA ASP A 46 33.24 -13.18 17.01
C ASP A 46 33.91 -12.48 18.22
N ASP A 47 35.24 -12.52 18.32
CA ASP A 47 36.01 -11.88 19.40
C ASP A 47 35.98 -10.33 19.36
N THR A 48 35.87 -9.73 18.18
CA THR A 48 35.81 -8.27 17.97
C THR A 48 34.44 -7.68 18.30
N ASP A 49 33.42 -8.53 18.27
CA ASP A 49 32.03 -8.18 18.46
C ASP A 49 31.63 -7.95 19.94
N GLN A 50 30.45 -7.35 20.16
CA GLN A 50 29.79 -7.39 21.47
C GLN A 50 29.06 -8.72 21.70
N ARG A 51 28.88 -9.12 22.96
CA ARG A 51 28.01 -10.27 23.29
C ARG A 51 26.56 -9.91 22.97
N PHE A 52 25.80 -10.89 22.50
CA PHE A 52 24.36 -10.82 22.28
C PHE A 52 23.73 -12.09 22.88
N VAL A 53 22.42 -12.03 23.14
CA VAL A 53 21.59 -13.16 23.52
C VAL A 53 20.46 -13.21 22.49
N GLY A 54 20.08 -14.41 22.05
CA GLY A 54 19.11 -14.61 20.96
C GLY A 54 19.73 -15.28 19.74
N GLU A 55 19.02 -15.22 18.62
CA GLU A 55 19.39 -15.92 17.39
C GLU A 55 20.00 -14.99 16.33
N SER A 56 20.72 -15.60 15.38
CA SER A 56 21.28 -14.94 14.20
C SER A 56 21.21 -15.93 13.05
N LEU A 57 20.31 -15.72 12.09
CA LEU A 57 20.03 -16.68 11.03
C LEU A 57 19.95 -16.03 9.64
N ALA A 58 20.24 -16.83 8.62
CA ALA A 58 20.04 -16.51 7.21
C ALA A 58 19.39 -17.72 6.52
N ALA A 59 18.31 -17.49 5.80
CA ALA A 59 17.52 -18.54 5.17
C ALA A 59 17.34 -18.31 3.66
N GLN A 60 17.14 -19.38 2.89
CA GLN A 60 16.70 -19.27 1.50
C GLN A 60 15.78 -20.43 1.15
N THR A 61 14.62 -20.11 0.55
CA THR A 61 13.66 -21.12 0.07
C THR A 61 13.92 -21.39 -1.41
N VAL A 62 14.27 -22.64 -1.73
CA VAL A 62 14.48 -23.10 -3.11
C VAL A 62 13.43 -24.14 -3.49
N THR A 63 12.92 -24.11 -4.72
CA THR A 63 12.02 -25.15 -5.23
C THR A 63 12.83 -26.22 -5.94
N LEU A 64 12.87 -27.42 -5.36
CA LEU A 64 13.68 -28.53 -5.86
C LEU A 64 12.96 -29.24 -7.01
N PRO A 65 13.60 -29.44 -8.18
CA PRO A 65 12.95 -30.10 -9.31
C PRO A 65 12.51 -31.52 -9.00
N ASP A 66 11.35 -31.92 -9.54
CA ASP A 66 10.87 -33.30 -9.54
C ASP A 66 11.58 -34.17 -10.58
N ASP A 67 12.02 -33.56 -11.70
CA ASP A 67 12.76 -34.19 -12.80
C ASP A 67 14.24 -34.52 -12.50
N ALA A 68 14.74 -34.13 -11.33
CA ALA A 68 16.10 -34.41 -10.90
C ALA A 68 16.28 -35.87 -10.44
N GLU A 69 17.31 -36.53 -10.96
CA GLU A 69 17.76 -37.86 -10.51
C GLU A 69 18.62 -37.76 -9.24
N PHE A 70 19.32 -36.63 -9.06
CA PHE A 70 20.21 -36.37 -7.94
C PHE A 70 20.23 -34.87 -7.60
N ILE A 71 20.11 -34.52 -6.32
CA ILE A 71 20.21 -33.14 -5.82
C ILE A 71 21.23 -33.11 -4.68
N GLN A 72 22.22 -32.22 -4.77
CA GLN A 72 23.28 -32.08 -3.78
C GLN A 72 23.41 -30.63 -3.31
N LEU A 73 23.41 -30.44 -1.99
CA LEU A 73 23.85 -29.22 -1.32
C LEU A 73 25.36 -29.31 -1.03
N THR A 74 26.08 -28.25 -1.33
CA THR A 74 27.44 -27.98 -0.82
C THR A 74 27.51 -26.57 -0.26
N ALA A 75 28.38 -26.34 0.72
CA ALA A 75 28.69 -25.02 1.26
C ALA A 75 30.10 -25.02 1.84
N GLN A 76 30.72 -23.85 1.96
CA GLN A 76 31.89 -23.65 2.81
C GLN A 76 31.40 -22.98 4.09
N ILE A 77 31.80 -23.54 5.24
CA ILE A 77 31.48 -22.98 6.55
C ILE A 77 32.74 -22.78 7.39
N TRP A 78 32.83 -21.66 8.09
CA TRP A 78 33.86 -21.39 9.10
C TRP A 78 33.17 -21.22 10.45
N ARG A 79 33.56 -22.03 11.44
CA ARG A 79 32.91 -22.08 12.75
C ARG A 79 33.90 -21.73 13.87
N GLY A 80 33.52 -20.77 14.70
CA GLY A 80 34.26 -20.37 15.89
C GLY A 80 33.32 -20.24 17.09
N GLN A 81 33.81 -20.58 18.28
CA GLN A 81 33.09 -20.37 19.53
C GLN A 81 34.04 -20.15 20.72
N ASN A 82 33.50 -19.58 21.79
CA ASN A 82 34.19 -19.43 23.07
C ASN A 82 33.15 -19.42 24.20
N GLY A 83 33.17 -20.43 25.08
CA GLY A 83 32.26 -20.55 26.22
C GLY A 83 31.26 -21.72 26.12
N GLU A 84 30.20 -21.65 26.92
CA GLU A 84 29.11 -22.65 26.97
C GLU A 84 27.78 -21.99 26.57
N ASN A 85 26.75 -22.80 26.28
CA ASN A 85 25.39 -22.38 25.89
C ASN A 85 25.27 -21.64 24.54
N VAL A 86 26.05 -22.07 23.55
CA VAL A 86 25.96 -21.62 22.15
C VAL A 86 25.82 -22.81 21.23
N ARG A 87 25.19 -22.62 20.06
CA ARG A 87 25.12 -23.63 18.99
C ARG A 87 25.15 -22.98 17.61
N GLN A 88 25.72 -23.68 16.63
CA GLN A 88 25.62 -23.34 15.20
C GLN A 88 24.87 -24.47 14.49
N TYR A 89 23.94 -24.12 13.60
CA TYR A 89 23.10 -25.10 12.93
C TYR A 89 22.90 -24.84 11.43
N LEU A 90 22.55 -25.92 10.72
CA LEU A 90 21.91 -25.88 9.41
C LEU A 90 20.69 -26.80 9.43
N LEU A 91 19.52 -26.20 9.28
CA LEU A 91 18.23 -26.90 9.19
C LEU A 91 17.68 -26.87 7.75
N LEU A 92 16.87 -27.88 7.46
CA LEU A 92 16.16 -28.06 6.18
C LEU A 92 14.67 -28.18 6.49
N GLU A 93 13.91 -27.13 6.17
CA GLU A 93 12.50 -26.99 6.49
C GLU A 93 11.65 -27.11 5.21
N GLY A 94 10.76 -28.11 5.16
CA GLY A 94 9.69 -28.23 4.17
C GLY A 94 8.33 -28.28 4.86
N ALA A 95 7.26 -28.35 4.07
CA ALA A 95 5.87 -28.09 4.52
C ALA A 95 5.45 -28.74 5.85
N ASP A 96 5.79 -30.01 6.09
CA ASP A 96 5.41 -30.76 7.30
C ASP A 96 6.63 -31.35 8.06
N THR A 97 7.86 -31.03 7.64
CA THR A 97 9.07 -31.74 8.11
C THR A 97 10.29 -30.83 8.20
N VAL A 98 11.02 -30.94 9.32
CA VAL A 98 12.34 -30.34 9.52
C VAL A 98 13.38 -31.45 9.66
N ASP A 99 14.48 -31.36 8.92
CA ASP A 99 15.67 -32.20 9.03
C ASP A 99 16.90 -31.36 9.44
N THR A 100 17.90 -31.99 10.04
CA THR A 100 19.06 -31.32 10.66
C THR A 100 20.34 -31.82 10.00
N VAL A 101 21.02 -30.94 9.25
CA VAL A 101 22.32 -31.27 8.64
C VAL A 101 23.43 -31.23 9.70
N PHE A 102 23.38 -30.21 10.56
CA PHE A 102 24.11 -30.16 11.84
C PHE A 102 23.39 -29.23 12.81
N ASP A 103 23.46 -29.54 14.11
CA ASP A 103 23.15 -28.63 15.22
C ASP A 103 24.12 -29.00 16.35
N GLU A 104 25.21 -28.22 16.47
CA GLU A 104 26.31 -28.50 17.38
C GLU A 104 27.12 -27.23 17.72
N ALA A 105 27.92 -27.31 18.77
CA ALA A 105 28.76 -26.20 19.25
C ALA A 105 30.23 -26.48 18.92
N VAL A 106 30.76 -25.87 17.85
CA VAL A 106 32.08 -26.22 17.26
C VAL A 106 33.01 -25.01 17.15
N ASP A 107 34.26 -25.19 17.59
CA ASP A 107 35.40 -24.28 17.37
C ASP A 107 36.39 -24.93 16.40
N ALA A 108 36.15 -24.79 15.10
CA ALA A 108 37.02 -25.37 14.07
C ALA A 108 38.16 -24.40 13.71
N GLN A 109 37.84 -23.11 13.63
CA GLN A 109 38.71 -22.01 13.21
C GLN A 109 39.39 -22.17 11.82
N GLU A 110 38.93 -23.13 11.02
CA GLU A 110 39.30 -23.35 9.63
C GLU A 110 38.05 -23.53 8.76
N TRP A 111 38.21 -23.34 7.44
CA TRP A 111 37.14 -23.54 6.48
C TRP A 111 36.85 -25.03 6.28
N GLN A 112 35.56 -25.38 6.33
CA GLN A 112 35.08 -26.76 6.22
C GLN A 112 34.09 -26.88 5.07
N SER A 113 34.35 -27.78 4.13
CA SER A 113 33.42 -28.07 3.03
C SER A 113 32.32 -29.01 3.49
N LEU A 114 31.08 -28.52 3.50
CA LEU A 114 29.87 -29.27 3.76
C LEU A 114 29.36 -29.93 2.47
N SER A 115 28.76 -31.12 2.59
CA SER A 115 28.10 -31.79 1.47
C SER A 115 26.94 -32.66 1.97
N TYR A 116 25.73 -32.38 1.50
CA TYR A 116 24.50 -33.07 1.92
C TYR A 116 23.60 -33.43 0.72
N ASN A 117 22.97 -34.60 0.75
CA ASN A 117 22.16 -35.11 -0.36
C ASN A 117 20.69 -34.74 -0.15
N LEU A 118 20.15 -33.88 -1.01
CA LEU A 118 18.78 -33.38 -0.97
C LEU A 118 17.81 -34.15 -1.87
N THR A 119 18.23 -35.25 -2.51
CA THR A 119 17.40 -35.99 -3.49
C THR A 119 16.08 -36.50 -2.91
N ALA A 120 15.99 -36.69 -1.58
CA ALA A 120 14.74 -37.06 -0.89
C ALA A 120 13.65 -35.96 -0.95
N TRP A 121 14.06 -34.69 -1.10
CA TRP A 121 13.22 -33.49 -1.11
C TRP A 121 12.82 -33.03 -2.53
N ARG A 122 13.13 -33.82 -3.56
CA ARG A 122 12.77 -33.50 -4.96
C ARG A 122 11.27 -33.22 -5.13
N GLY A 123 10.93 -32.24 -5.94
CA GLY A 123 9.55 -31.80 -6.18
C GLY A 123 8.92 -30.99 -5.02
N GLN A 124 9.70 -30.59 -4.01
CA GLN A 124 9.23 -29.78 -2.88
C GLN A 124 9.94 -28.43 -2.83
N SER A 125 9.29 -27.43 -2.25
CA SER A 125 9.96 -26.21 -1.79
C SER A 125 10.63 -26.49 -0.44
N LEU A 126 11.92 -26.16 -0.36
CA LEU A 126 12.77 -26.44 0.80
C LEU A 126 13.47 -25.15 1.24
N ARG A 127 13.31 -24.79 2.52
CA ARG A 127 13.97 -23.66 3.16
C ARG A 127 15.24 -24.14 3.86
N LEU A 128 16.38 -23.69 3.35
CA LEU A 128 17.69 -23.91 3.98
C LEU A 128 17.90 -22.81 5.00
N ILE A 129 18.21 -23.15 6.25
CA ILE A 129 18.35 -22.19 7.36
C ILE A 129 19.71 -22.39 8.02
N PHE A 130 20.66 -21.49 7.75
CA PHE A 130 21.89 -21.39 8.53
C PHE A 130 21.65 -20.50 9.75
N GLY A 131 22.14 -20.89 10.92
CA GLY A 131 21.93 -20.10 12.13
C GLY A 131 22.95 -20.30 13.24
N VAL A 132 22.96 -19.33 14.14
CA VAL A 132 23.66 -19.32 15.42
C VAL A 132 22.65 -18.93 16.50
N ASP A 133 22.55 -19.72 17.55
CA ASP A 133 21.76 -19.43 18.74
C ASP A 133 22.70 -19.28 19.94
N ASN A 134 22.56 -18.16 20.67
CA ASN A 134 23.34 -17.83 21.84
C ASN A 134 22.42 -17.62 23.06
N ALA A 135 22.34 -18.64 23.91
CA ALA A 135 21.40 -18.72 25.01
C ALA A 135 21.87 -18.04 26.32
N GLY A 136 23.00 -17.30 26.33
CA GLY A 136 23.32 -16.40 27.44
C GLY A 136 24.78 -16.04 27.69
N ASP A 137 24.99 -15.22 28.73
CA ASP A 137 26.22 -14.49 29.09
C ASP A 137 27.56 -15.27 29.14
N ALA A 138 27.52 -16.60 29.11
CA ALA A 138 28.68 -17.47 29.27
C ALA A 138 29.50 -17.69 27.99
N GLY A 139 28.95 -17.42 26.80
CA GLY A 139 29.62 -17.74 25.54
C GLY A 139 29.38 -16.80 24.36
N ARG A 140 30.05 -17.14 23.25
CA ARG A 140 29.87 -16.58 21.89
C ARG A 140 30.05 -17.68 20.87
N ALA A 141 29.31 -17.59 19.77
CA ALA A 141 29.53 -18.38 18.56
C ALA A 141 29.41 -17.47 17.34
N VAL A 142 30.17 -17.81 16.29
CA VAL A 142 30.08 -17.23 14.96
C VAL A 142 30.09 -18.35 13.92
N LEU A 143 29.34 -18.15 12.85
CA LEU A 143 29.30 -18.99 11.66
C LEU A 143 29.48 -18.07 10.47
N TYR A 144 30.51 -18.31 9.65
CA TYR A 144 30.60 -17.72 8.32
C TYR A 144 30.18 -18.76 7.29
N VAL A 145 29.42 -18.34 6.29
CA VAL A 145 28.88 -19.20 5.22
C VAL A 145 29.22 -18.57 3.87
N ASP A 146 29.75 -19.39 2.96
CA ASP A 146 30.28 -18.97 1.66
C ASP A 146 30.16 -20.14 0.66
N ASP A 147 30.21 -19.87 -0.64
CA ASP A 147 30.15 -20.86 -1.74
C ASP A 147 29.04 -21.93 -1.55
N VAL A 148 27.84 -21.50 -1.16
CA VAL A 148 26.65 -22.35 -1.05
C VAL A 148 26.12 -22.68 -2.46
N SER A 149 25.84 -23.94 -2.73
CA SER A 149 25.37 -24.41 -4.04
C SER A 149 24.42 -25.58 -3.86
N VAL A 150 23.27 -25.53 -4.53
CA VAL A 150 22.27 -26.61 -4.59
C VAL A 150 22.12 -27.06 -6.04
N ARG A 151 22.83 -28.13 -6.39
CA ARG A 151 22.88 -28.62 -7.78
C ARG A 151 21.89 -29.74 -7.99
N ALA A 152 20.88 -29.48 -8.81
CA ALA A 152 19.90 -30.46 -9.25
C ALA A 152 20.30 -31.02 -10.64
N CYS A 153 20.54 -32.33 -10.70
CA CYS A 153 21.11 -33.04 -11.83
C CYS A 153 20.16 -34.10 -12.39
N ARG A 154 20.07 -34.20 -13.72
CA ARG A 154 19.28 -35.19 -14.47
C ARG A 154 20.12 -35.89 -15.56
N PRO A 155 19.74 -37.10 -16.02
CA PRO A 155 20.42 -37.76 -17.13
C PRO A 155 20.22 -36.95 -18.43
N LEU A 156 21.28 -36.87 -19.23
CA LEU A 156 21.17 -36.34 -20.59
C LEU A 156 20.30 -37.31 -21.40
N ALA A 157 19.24 -36.80 -22.01
CA ALA A 157 18.34 -37.64 -22.80
C ALA A 157 19.10 -38.36 -23.93
N ASP A 158 18.98 -39.68 -23.95
CA ASP A 158 19.60 -40.53 -24.97
C ASP A 158 19.12 -40.09 -26.37
N ILE A 159 20.08 -39.84 -27.29
CA ILE A 159 19.77 -39.52 -28.69
C ILE A 159 19.36 -40.82 -29.42
N VAL A 160 18.16 -41.30 -29.11
CA VAL A 160 17.50 -42.45 -29.76
C VAL A 160 16.21 -41.93 -30.41
N GLY A 161 16.36 -41.16 -31.50
CA GLY A 161 15.19 -40.58 -32.17
C GLY A 161 15.36 -39.83 -33.48
N ALA A 162 16.58 -39.54 -33.98
CA ALA A 162 16.73 -38.58 -35.10
C ALA A 162 17.84 -38.84 -36.14
N VAL A 163 18.32 -40.09 -36.35
CA VAL A 163 19.19 -40.40 -37.52
C VAL A 163 18.78 -41.69 -38.24
N ALA A 164 17.63 -41.63 -38.91
CA ALA A 164 17.21 -42.62 -39.92
C ALA A 164 17.34 -42.07 -41.36
N ALA A 165 18.38 -41.25 -41.62
CA ALA A 165 18.73 -40.78 -42.96
C ALA A 165 20.25 -40.52 -43.08
N SER A 166 20.76 -40.59 -44.31
CA SER A 166 22.14 -40.23 -44.70
C SER A 166 23.29 -40.91 -43.94
N ARG A 167 23.65 -42.12 -44.41
CA ARG A 167 25.08 -42.50 -44.49
C ARG A 167 25.83 -41.45 -45.31
N SER A 168 27.08 -41.09 -44.95
CA SER A 168 28.25 -41.08 -45.86
C SER A 168 29.46 -40.28 -45.32
N LEU A 169 30.57 -41.00 -45.07
CA LEU A 169 31.99 -40.57 -45.18
C LEU A 169 32.58 -39.47 -44.24
N LEU A 170 33.37 -39.94 -43.24
CA LEU A 170 34.84 -39.76 -43.11
C LEU A 170 35.48 -38.57 -43.88
N SER A 171 36.34 -37.69 -43.35
CA SER A 171 37.54 -37.94 -42.49
C SER A 171 38.29 -36.64 -42.09
N ASP A 172 38.88 -36.63 -40.89
CA ASP A 172 40.21 -36.14 -40.49
C ASP A 172 40.84 -34.76 -40.89
N THR A 173 41.24 -34.04 -39.81
CA THR A 173 42.54 -33.35 -39.57
C THR A 173 42.89 -31.93 -40.09
N THR A 174 42.90 -30.99 -39.13
CA THR A 174 44.06 -30.20 -38.59
C THR A 174 44.95 -29.26 -39.45
N THR A 175 45.05 -28.00 -38.97
CA THR A 175 46.18 -27.02 -39.00
C THR A 175 46.67 -26.28 -40.28
N LEU A 176 46.42 -24.96 -40.30
CA LEU A 176 47.39 -23.82 -40.23
C LEU A 176 48.60 -23.72 -41.21
N HIS A 177 48.61 -22.69 -42.09
CA HIS A 177 49.60 -21.56 -42.09
C HIS A 177 49.53 -20.61 -43.32
N LEU A 178 49.91 -19.34 -43.11
CA LEU A 178 50.18 -18.27 -44.10
C LEU A 178 51.55 -18.47 -44.82
N PRO A 179 51.82 -17.87 -46.00
CA PRO A 179 52.54 -16.57 -46.02
C PRO A 179 52.28 -15.62 -47.24
N LEU A 180 52.84 -14.40 -47.17
CA LEU A 180 52.91 -13.37 -48.22
C LEU A 180 54.08 -13.56 -49.23
N ILE A 181 53.98 -12.93 -50.41
CA ILE A 181 55.01 -12.21 -51.24
C ILE A 181 54.40 -11.94 -52.65
N GLY A 182 54.66 -10.85 -53.42
CA GLY A 182 55.40 -9.60 -53.16
C GLY A 182 56.13 -9.07 -54.43
N GLY A 183 55.79 -7.88 -54.98
CA GLY A 183 56.45 -7.34 -56.18
C GLY A 183 55.96 -5.95 -56.67
N VAL A 184 56.89 -5.09 -57.11
CA VAL A 184 56.74 -3.63 -57.38
C VAL A 184 57.04 -3.29 -58.84
N TRP A 185 56.42 -2.25 -59.44
CA TRP A 185 57.01 -1.29 -60.41
C TRP A 185 56.15 0.00 -60.48
N ALA A 186 56.72 1.15 -60.89
CA ALA A 186 56.20 2.48 -60.51
C ALA A 186 56.19 3.59 -61.61
N THR A 187 55.28 4.57 -61.43
CA THR A 187 55.29 5.98 -61.92
C THR A 187 55.17 6.25 -63.45
N PRO A 188 54.67 7.44 -63.90
CA PRO A 188 54.67 8.74 -63.22
C PRO A 188 53.34 9.55 -63.13
N THR A 189 53.42 10.59 -62.31
CA THR A 189 52.37 11.52 -61.82
C THR A 189 52.04 12.68 -62.78
N PRO A 190 50.79 13.20 -62.73
CA PRO A 190 50.56 14.65 -62.68
C PRO A 190 49.66 15.07 -61.50
N THR A 191 49.75 16.35 -61.10
CA THR A 191 49.40 16.83 -59.75
C THR A 191 47.99 17.45 -59.63
N GLN A 192 47.24 16.95 -58.65
CA GLN A 192 46.12 17.54 -57.88
C GLN A 192 44.99 18.34 -58.56
N THR A 193 43.77 17.86 -58.33
CA THR A 193 42.60 18.68 -57.97
C THR A 193 41.78 17.86 -56.97
N SER A 194 41.42 18.39 -55.81
CA SER A 194 40.86 17.61 -54.70
C SER A 194 39.33 17.46 -54.77
N PRO A 195 38.77 16.25 -54.89
CA PRO A 195 37.38 15.96 -54.58
C PRO A 195 37.23 15.61 -53.08
N PRO A 196 36.01 15.64 -52.52
CA PRO A 196 35.79 15.41 -51.08
C PRO A 196 36.13 13.97 -50.65
N THR A 197 36.56 13.85 -49.40
CA THR A 197 36.84 12.59 -48.71
C THR A 197 35.63 11.65 -48.73
N ALA A 198 35.80 10.45 -49.27
CA ALA A 198 34.88 9.36 -49.05
C ALA A 198 35.13 8.78 -47.64
N THR A 199 34.43 9.31 -46.64
CA THR A 199 34.33 8.66 -45.34
C THR A 199 33.47 7.41 -45.49
N SER A 200 33.87 6.29 -44.89
CA SER A 200 33.03 5.11 -44.79
C SER A 200 31.72 5.50 -44.11
N THR A 201 30.61 5.37 -44.82
CA THR A 201 29.32 5.26 -44.16
C THR A 201 29.29 3.88 -43.56
N ASP A 202 29.43 3.81 -42.23
CA ASP A 202 29.05 2.60 -41.51
C ASP A 202 27.62 2.26 -41.93
N THR A 203 27.39 1.02 -42.36
CA THR A 203 26.02 0.53 -42.45
C THR A 203 25.50 0.66 -41.03
N PRO A 204 24.41 1.41 -40.76
CA PRO A 204 23.83 1.38 -39.44
C PRO A 204 23.43 -0.06 -39.19
N THR A 205 24.13 -0.72 -38.27
CA THR A 205 23.54 -1.82 -37.54
C THR A 205 22.26 -1.22 -36.98
N VAL A 206 21.13 -1.71 -37.45
CA VAL A 206 19.89 -1.53 -36.70
C VAL A 206 20.13 -2.39 -35.47
N GLU A 207 20.65 -1.77 -34.41
CA GLU A 207 20.40 -2.27 -33.07
C GLU A 207 18.88 -2.34 -32.98
N ASP A 208 18.35 -3.52 -32.69
CA ASP A 208 16.95 -3.67 -32.31
C ASP A 208 16.79 -2.92 -30.98
N VAL A 209 16.50 -1.63 -31.07
CA VAL A 209 16.23 -0.77 -29.93
C VAL A 209 14.94 -1.30 -29.31
N ILE A 210 15.08 -2.09 -28.25
CA ILE A 210 13.96 -2.56 -27.44
C ILE A 210 13.26 -1.29 -26.93
N PRO A 211 12.00 -1.03 -27.32
CA PRO A 211 11.28 0.15 -26.86
C PRO A 211 11.04 0.04 -25.35
N CYS A 212 11.76 0.86 -24.58
CA CYS A 212 11.57 1.04 -23.15
C CYS A 212 10.71 2.28 -22.87
N THR A 213 9.81 2.17 -21.90
CA THR A 213 8.99 3.28 -21.40
C THR A 213 9.31 3.49 -19.92
N PRO A 214 9.74 4.70 -19.49
CA PRO A 214 9.97 4.98 -18.08
C PRO A 214 8.63 5.08 -17.33
N LEU A 215 8.51 4.37 -16.21
CA LEU A 215 7.30 4.34 -15.37
C LEU A 215 7.34 5.35 -14.22
N LEU A 216 8.52 5.83 -13.82
CA LEU A 216 8.67 6.86 -12.78
C LEU A 216 8.59 8.27 -13.38
N VAL A 217 7.83 9.14 -12.72
CA VAL A 217 7.70 10.56 -13.06
C VAL A 217 8.83 11.36 -12.41
N ASN A 218 9.41 12.32 -13.13
CA ASN A 218 10.47 13.21 -12.64
C ASN A 218 11.69 12.47 -12.05
N GLY A 219 12.17 11.42 -12.74
CA GLY A 219 13.33 10.62 -12.33
C GLY A 219 14.67 11.37 -12.29
N GLY A 220 14.83 12.39 -13.14
CA GLY A 220 15.99 13.30 -13.13
C GLY A 220 15.78 14.58 -12.30
N PHE A 221 14.71 14.69 -11.51
CA PHE A 221 14.47 15.77 -10.55
C PHE A 221 14.50 17.22 -11.09
N GLU A 222 14.33 17.41 -12.40
CA GLU A 222 14.29 18.71 -13.06
C GLU A 222 12.97 19.46 -12.82
N ASP A 223 11.90 18.79 -12.37
CA ASP A 223 10.62 19.40 -11.96
C ASP A 223 10.40 19.40 -10.43
N ASP A 224 9.43 20.18 -9.94
CA ASP A 224 9.12 20.28 -8.50
C ASP A 224 8.06 19.27 -7.98
N ASN A 225 7.55 18.40 -8.87
CA ASN A 225 6.47 17.44 -8.61
C ASN A 225 6.93 15.98 -8.79
N GLY A 226 6.01 15.02 -8.67
CA GLY A 226 6.26 13.59 -8.96
C GLY A 226 6.86 12.75 -7.82
N TRP A 227 7.54 13.38 -6.84
CA TRP A 227 8.07 12.68 -5.66
C TRP A 227 7.47 13.22 -4.36
N THR A 228 6.87 12.34 -3.57
CA THR A 228 6.39 12.66 -2.23
C THR A 228 7.58 12.81 -1.30
N ARG A 229 7.65 13.92 -0.57
CA ARG A 229 8.77 14.26 0.31
C ARG A 229 8.20 14.70 1.67
N PRO A 230 8.08 13.80 2.66
CA PRO A 230 7.57 14.13 4.00
C PRO A 230 8.31 15.31 4.64
N VAL A 231 7.60 16.10 5.45
CA VAL A 231 8.20 17.23 6.17
C VAL A 231 8.92 16.70 7.40
N THR A 232 10.25 16.66 7.37
CA THR A 232 11.09 16.22 8.49
C THR A 232 12.12 17.30 8.86
N ALA A 233 12.86 17.08 9.95
CA ALA A 233 13.90 18.01 10.44
C ALA A 233 15.03 18.27 9.40
N ALA A 234 15.14 17.42 8.38
CA ALA A 234 15.86 17.65 7.13
C ALA A 234 15.08 17.06 5.94
N ARG A 235 13.88 17.60 5.67
CA ARG A 235 13.07 17.25 4.48
C ARG A 235 13.92 17.15 3.21
N ALA A 236 13.68 16.11 2.40
CA ALA A 236 14.32 15.91 1.11
C ALA A 236 14.14 17.12 0.18
N GLN A 237 15.19 17.53 -0.54
CA GLN A 237 15.17 18.74 -1.39
C GLN A 237 15.66 18.45 -2.80
N PHE A 238 14.96 18.99 -3.80
CA PHE A 238 15.54 19.13 -5.14
C PHE A 238 16.56 20.26 -5.06
N THR A 239 17.81 20.00 -5.43
CA THR A 239 18.91 20.94 -5.25
C THR A 239 19.88 20.93 -6.42
N ALA A 240 20.51 22.08 -6.66
CA ALA A 240 21.62 22.23 -7.61
C ALA A 240 23.00 22.08 -6.93
N ASP A 241 23.06 21.66 -5.65
CA ASP A 241 24.32 21.43 -4.91
C ASP A 241 25.19 20.37 -5.60
N LEU A 242 24.55 19.36 -6.19
CA LEU A 242 25.15 18.25 -6.93
C LEU A 242 24.10 17.72 -7.92
N ALA A 243 24.52 17.30 -9.11
CA ALA A 243 23.70 16.60 -10.09
C ALA A 243 24.58 15.62 -10.89
N PHE A 244 24.01 14.55 -11.42
CA PHE A 244 24.63 13.62 -12.35
C PHE A 244 24.39 14.07 -13.79
N ALA A 245 23.14 14.43 -14.09
CA ALA A 245 22.69 15.01 -15.34
C ALA A 245 21.82 16.25 -15.04
N GLY A 246 21.27 16.90 -16.07
CA GLY A 246 20.39 18.06 -15.87
C GLY A 246 21.03 19.23 -15.12
N SER A 247 20.27 19.81 -14.20
CA SER A 247 20.61 20.96 -13.35
C SER A 247 20.32 20.76 -11.87
N ARG A 248 19.61 19.70 -11.48
CA ARG A 248 19.20 19.37 -10.12
C ARG A 248 19.34 17.88 -9.82
N SER A 249 19.33 17.52 -8.54
CA SER A 249 19.11 16.15 -8.07
C SER A 249 18.32 16.17 -6.76
N LEU A 250 17.88 15.00 -6.28
CA LEU A 250 17.25 14.85 -4.98
C LEU A 250 18.29 14.65 -3.88
N ARG A 251 18.43 15.61 -2.97
CA ARG A 251 19.24 15.48 -1.74
C ARG A 251 18.39 14.98 -0.57
N LEU A 252 18.92 13.97 0.11
CA LEU A 252 18.41 13.33 1.31
C LEU A 252 19.46 13.47 2.44
N GLY A 253 19.00 13.64 3.68
CA GLY A 253 19.83 13.74 4.87
C GLY A 253 20.50 15.10 5.08
N LEU A 254 21.52 15.12 5.92
CA LEU A 254 22.21 16.33 6.38
C LEU A 254 23.54 16.52 5.62
N PRO A 255 23.69 17.49 4.70
CA PRO A 255 25.00 17.80 4.14
C PRO A 255 25.96 18.31 5.23
N ALA A 256 27.27 18.13 5.03
CA ALA A 256 28.31 18.30 6.06
C ALA A 256 28.44 19.72 6.66
N ASN A 257 27.77 20.72 6.10
CA ASN A 257 27.69 22.10 6.60
C ASN A 257 26.48 22.37 7.52
N VAL A 258 25.59 21.39 7.70
CA VAL A 258 24.42 21.47 8.60
C VAL A 258 24.76 20.84 9.96
N ALA A 259 24.24 21.40 11.05
CA ALA A 259 24.42 20.83 12.38
C ALA A 259 23.72 19.46 12.49
N ASN A 260 24.49 18.44 12.90
CA ASN A 260 24.03 17.08 13.19
C ASN A 260 22.80 17.10 14.12
N ARG A 261 21.80 16.29 13.80
CA ARG A 261 20.53 16.11 14.53
C ARG A 261 19.87 14.81 14.10
N TYR A 262 18.98 14.31 14.94
CA TYR A 262 18.09 13.21 14.53
C TYR A 262 17.19 13.67 13.38
N THR A 263 17.16 12.90 12.30
CA THR A 263 16.21 13.07 11.19
C THR A 263 16.18 11.79 10.36
N ASP A 264 14.99 11.34 9.97
CA ASP A 264 14.84 10.59 8.72
C ASP A 264 14.56 11.59 7.60
N SER A 265 15.11 11.34 6.43
CA SER A 265 14.94 12.19 5.25
C SER A 265 14.59 11.30 4.09
N THR A 266 13.30 11.23 3.80
CA THR A 266 12.73 10.29 2.83
C THR A 266 12.16 11.03 1.62
N ALA A 267 12.18 10.36 0.47
CA ALA A 267 11.29 10.64 -0.64
C ALA A 267 10.77 9.31 -1.21
N TYR A 268 9.55 9.30 -1.75
CA TYR A 268 9.02 8.10 -2.37
C TYR A 268 8.07 8.39 -3.53
N GLN A 269 7.86 7.39 -4.37
CA GLN A 269 6.89 7.37 -5.46
C GLN A 269 6.26 5.98 -5.57
N SER A 270 4.93 5.93 -5.76
CA SER A 270 4.19 4.69 -6.01
C SER A 270 3.97 4.52 -7.51
N VAL A 271 4.25 3.33 -8.03
CA VAL A 271 4.17 2.99 -9.45
C VAL A 271 3.43 1.67 -9.63
N GLN A 272 2.57 1.59 -10.64
CA GLN A 272 1.96 0.32 -11.05
C GLN A 272 2.90 -0.37 -12.04
N LEU A 273 3.35 -1.58 -11.71
CA LEU A 273 4.14 -2.39 -12.65
C LEU A 273 3.19 -3.04 -13.67
N PRO A 274 3.44 -2.90 -14.98
CA PRO A 274 2.74 -3.65 -16.03
C PRO A 274 2.76 -5.16 -15.78
N GLY A 275 1.67 -5.84 -16.13
CA GLY A 275 1.57 -7.30 -16.08
C GLY A 275 2.09 -7.98 -17.34
N SER A 276 2.35 -9.29 -17.25
CA SER A 276 2.66 -10.14 -18.39
C SER A 276 1.37 -10.63 -19.08
N ASP A 277 1.04 -10.04 -20.22
CA ASP A 277 -0.03 -10.49 -21.12
C ASP A 277 0.57 -11.30 -22.30
N ASP A 278 -0.27 -12.05 -23.04
CA ASP A 278 0.13 -12.86 -24.22
C ASP A 278 0.90 -12.08 -25.32
N GLU A 279 0.81 -10.74 -25.34
CA GLU A 279 1.55 -9.89 -26.29
C GLU A 279 2.91 -9.39 -25.74
N ASN A 280 3.17 -9.56 -24.43
CA ASN A 280 4.29 -8.99 -23.68
C ASN A 280 5.03 -10.02 -22.78
N GLU A 281 4.99 -11.32 -23.12
CA GLU A 281 5.58 -12.39 -22.29
C GLU A 281 7.09 -12.21 -22.01
N ASP A 282 7.83 -11.56 -22.92
CA ASP A 282 9.26 -11.22 -22.81
C ASP A 282 9.53 -9.80 -22.23
N ALA A 283 8.55 -9.12 -21.65
CA ALA A 283 8.73 -7.76 -21.14
C ALA A 283 9.58 -7.71 -19.86
N THR A 284 10.56 -6.81 -19.79
CA THR A 284 11.43 -6.62 -18.62
C THR A 284 11.11 -5.33 -17.88
N LEU A 285 11.19 -5.38 -16.56
CA LEU A 285 11.04 -4.24 -15.66
C LEU A 285 12.34 -4.04 -14.89
N THR A 286 13.05 -2.93 -15.15
CA THR A 286 14.35 -2.67 -14.51
C THR A 286 14.36 -1.30 -13.82
N LEU A 287 14.54 -1.29 -12.49
CA LEU A 287 14.84 -0.08 -11.74
C LEU A 287 16.32 0.27 -11.90
N ARG A 288 16.62 1.51 -12.26
CA ARG A 288 17.98 2.09 -12.24
C ARG A 288 17.98 3.40 -11.46
N ALA A 289 19.10 3.75 -10.87
CA ALA A 289 19.32 5.06 -10.23
C ALA A 289 20.81 5.38 -10.18
N GLN A 290 21.18 6.67 -10.24
CA GLN A 290 22.49 7.14 -9.80
C GLN A 290 22.39 7.61 -8.35
N VAL A 291 23.30 7.16 -7.48
CA VAL A 291 23.37 7.60 -6.08
C VAL A 291 24.77 8.09 -5.72
N TRP A 292 24.86 9.17 -4.96
CA TRP A 292 26.09 9.63 -4.31
C TRP A 292 25.87 9.64 -2.80
N ARG A 293 26.61 8.83 -2.05
CA ARG A 293 26.40 8.60 -0.61
C ARG A 293 27.57 9.14 0.21
N ASN A 294 27.26 9.85 1.30
CA ASN A 294 28.21 10.44 2.24
C ASN A 294 27.78 10.19 3.69
N GLY A 295 28.72 9.93 4.59
CA GLY A 295 28.50 9.57 5.99
C GLY A 295 29.81 9.45 6.78
N VAL A 296 29.72 9.33 8.10
CA VAL A 296 30.89 9.10 8.96
C VAL A 296 30.97 7.62 9.33
N SER A 297 32.08 6.96 8.96
CA SER A 297 32.25 5.52 9.22
C SER A 297 32.24 5.21 10.72
N GLY A 298 31.50 4.16 11.11
CA GLY A 298 31.32 3.75 12.50
C GLY A 298 30.12 4.39 13.21
N ASP A 299 29.33 5.20 12.52
CA ASP A 299 28.05 5.73 13.03
C ASP A 299 26.88 4.74 12.84
N ARG A 300 25.74 5.02 13.48
CA ARG A 300 24.47 4.28 13.33
C ARG A 300 23.51 4.92 12.33
N ASP A 301 24.01 5.84 11.51
CA ASP A 301 23.29 6.38 10.36
C ASP A 301 23.19 5.31 9.25
N PHE A 302 22.28 5.49 8.29
CA PHE A 302 22.27 4.69 7.06
C PHE A 302 21.58 5.41 5.90
N HIS A 303 22.04 5.17 4.69
CA HIS A 303 21.33 5.44 3.44
C HIS A 303 20.47 4.23 3.08
N TYR A 304 19.34 4.45 2.42
CA TYR A 304 18.50 3.36 1.94
C TYR A 304 17.84 3.64 0.59
N LEU A 305 17.70 2.55 -0.18
CA LEU A 305 16.77 2.42 -1.29
C LEU A 305 15.99 1.13 -1.05
N TRP A 306 14.67 1.26 -0.87
CA TRP A 306 13.78 0.12 -0.70
C TRP A 306 12.71 0.10 -1.79
N VAL A 307 12.28 -1.09 -2.17
CA VAL A 307 11.10 -1.33 -2.98
C VAL A 307 10.10 -2.09 -2.13
N ILE A 308 8.90 -1.54 -1.94
CA ILE A 308 7.81 -2.27 -1.27
C ILE A 308 6.83 -2.74 -2.34
N VAL A 309 6.63 -4.06 -2.44
CA VAL A 309 5.71 -4.66 -3.43
C VAL A 309 5.07 -5.92 -2.83
N GLY A 310 3.76 -6.07 -3.03
CA GLY A 310 2.98 -7.16 -2.42
C GLY A 310 3.06 -7.20 -0.88
N GLY A 311 3.13 -6.02 -0.22
CA GLY A 311 3.29 -5.91 1.24
C GLY A 311 4.69 -6.28 1.76
N ARG A 312 5.65 -6.60 0.90
CA ARG A 312 7.02 -7.00 1.28
C ARG A 312 8.04 -5.93 0.94
N THR A 313 8.95 -5.65 1.87
CA THR A 313 10.02 -4.66 1.72
C THR A 313 11.32 -5.30 1.23
N TYR A 314 11.70 -5.00 0.00
CA TYR A 314 12.95 -5.40 -0.63
C TYR A 314 13.99 -4.29 -0.46
N ARG A 315 15.02 -4.55 0.33
CA ARG A 315 16.07 -3.57 0.65
C ARG A 315 17.20 -3.65 -0.38
N ILE A 316 17.12 -2.84 -1.45
CA ILE A 316 18.18 -2.77 -2.48
C ILE A 316 19.49 -2.29 -1.88
N PHE A 317 19.44 -1.39 -0.90
CA PHE A 317 20.49 -1.25 0.11
C PHE A 317 19.93 -0.64 1.40
N GLN A 318 20.59 -0.93 2.51
CA GLN A 318 20.42 -0.24 3.80
C GLN A 318 21.74 -0.32 4.56
N ASP A 319 22.62 0.66 4.35
CA ASP A 319 23.99 0.67 4.86
C ASP A 319 24.51 2.11 5.04
N LEU A 320 25.69 2.28 5.65
CA LEU A 320 26.38 3.57 5.71
C LEU A 320 27.64 3.55 4.82
N THR A 321 27.45 3.79 3.53
CA THR A 321 28.54 3.79 2.54
C THR A 321 28.94 5.21 2.14
N ASN A 322 30.25 5.42 1.99
CA ASN A 322 30.80 6.59 1.30
C ASN A 322 31.15 6.23 -0.14
N THR A 323 30.70 7.04 -1.10
CA THR A 323 31.08 6.90 -2.51
C THR A 323 31.96 8.07 -2.95
N ASP A 324 33.08 7.78 -3.61
CA ASP A 324 33.99 8.79 -4.19
C ASP A 324 33.45 9.38 -5.52
N GLY A 325 32.12 9.35 -5.71
CA GLY A 325 31.43 9.68 -6.95
C GLY A 325 29.98 9.20 -6.97
N TRP A 326 29.30 9.44 -8.10
CA TRP A 326 28.04 8.81 -8.43
C TRP A 326 28.24 7.31 -8.72
N THR A 327 27.38 6.46 -8.17
CA THR A 327 27.36 5.02 -8.38
C THR A 327 26.01 4.57 -8.92
N SER A 328 26.02 3.73 -9.96
CA SER A 328 24.79 3.21 -10.56
C SER A 328 24.25 2.04 -9.75
N ILE A 329 22.94 2.07 -9.48
CA ILE A 329 22.14 0.97 -8.95
C ILE A 329 21.33 0.37 -10.10
N THR A 330 21.16 -0.95 -10.10
CA THR A 330 20.26 -1.69 -11.00
C THR A 330 19.54 -2.76 -10.19
N TYR A 331 18.23 -2.91 -10.36
CA TYR A 331 17.44 -3.96 -9.73
C TYR A 331 16.33 -4.47 -10.66
N ASP A 332 16.18 -5.79 -10.75
CA ASP A 332 15.16 -6.43 -11.58
C ASP A 332 13.82 -6.46 -10.85
N LEU A 333 12.82 -5.81 -11.45
CA LEU A 333 11.43 -5.78 -10.97
C LEU A 333 10.51 -6.71 -11.77
N THR A 334 11.01 -7.41 -12.78
CA THR A 334 10.25 -8.33 -13.63
C THR A 334 9.51 -9.42 -12.82
N PRO A 335 10.08 -10.00 -11.74
CA PRO A 335 9.36 -10.96 -10.88
C PRO A 335 8.10 -10.40 -10.18
N TYR A 336 7.91 -9.07 -10.18
CA TYR A 336 6.79 -8.38 -9.55
C TYR A 336 5.86 -7.72 -10.58
N ALA A 337 5.95 -8.10 -11.85
CA ALA A 337 5.04 -7.66 -12.91
C ALA A 337 3.55 -7.79 -12.48
N GLY A 338 2.75 -6.78 -12.81
CA GLY A 338 1.34 -6.67 -12.43
C GLY A 338 1.09 -6.15 -11.01
N GLN A 339 2.11 -6.02 -10.16
CA GLN A 339 1.96 -5.54 -8.78
C GLN A 339 2.23 -4.05 -8.63
N ARG A 340 1.66 -3.42 -7.59
CA ARG A 340 1.97 -2.04 -7.22
C ARG A 340 3.27 -2.01 -6.41
N ALA A 341 4.24 -1.22 -6.85
CA ALA A 341 5.52 -1.02 -6.17
C ALA A 341 5.63 0.41 -5.60
N GLN A 342 6.16 0.56 -4.39
CA GLN A 342 6.54 1.85 -3.82
C GLN A 342 8.07 1.92 -3.73
N ILE A 343 8.66 2.96 -4.32
CA ILE A 343 10.12 3.18 -4.34
C ILE A 343 10.46 4.21 -3.27
N PHE A 344 11.16 3.78 -2.22
CA PHE A 344 11.61 4.65 -1.12
C PHE A 344 13.10 4.95 -1.24
N LEU A 345 13.43 6.23 -1.18
CA LEU A 345 14.79 6.76 -1.11
C LEU A 345 14.95 7.47 0.22
N GLY A 346 16.03 7.22 0.95
CA GLY A 346 16.25 8.00 2.15
C GLY A 346 17.61 7.94 2.81
N THR A 347 17.72 8.72 3.88
CA THR A 347 18.89 8.75 4.75
C THR A 347 18.42 8.98 6.18
N TYR A 348 18.60 7.96 7.00
CA TYR A 348 18.39 8.01 8.43
C TYR A 348 19.65 8.54 9.11
N ASN A 349 19.51 9.62 9.87
CA ASN A 349 20.57 10.19 10.68
C ASN A 349 20.13 10.16 12.15
N ASN A 350 20.91 9.50 13.00
CA ASN A 350 20.56 9.24 14.40
C ASN A 350 20.79 10.46 15.33
N GLY A 351 21.51 11.49 14.86
CA GLY A 351 21.78 12.72 15.63
C GLY A 351 22.94 12.66 16.62
N THR A 352 23.66 11.54 16.69
CA THR A 352 24.96 11.42 17.35
C THR A 352 26.06 11.25 16.31
N GLY A 353 27.33 11.42 16.72
CA GLY A 353 28.48 11.32 15.82
C GLY A 353 28.47 12.33 14.66
N GLY A 354 28.42 11.83 13.43
CA GLY A 354 28.51 12.59 12.18
C GLY A 354 27.17 12.86 11.48
N ASN A 355 27.26 13.44 10.28
CA ASN A 355 26.12 13.58 9.39
C ASN A 355 26.17 12.49 8.32
N ALA A 356 24.99 12.01 7.90
CA ALA A 356 24.81 11.26 6.67
C ALA A 356 23.96 12.03 5.65
N SER A 357 24.31 11.96 4.37
CA SER A 357 23.51 12.44 3.25
C SER A 357 23.66 11.57 2.01
N MET A 358 22.60 11.51 1.20
CA MET A 358 22.59 10.89 -0.12
C MET A 358 22.06 11.88 -1.15
N TYR A 359 22.62 11.86 -2.35
CA TYR A 359 22.02 12.47 -3.53
C TYR A 359 21.57 11.35 -4.46
N VAL A 360 20.41 11.51 -5.09
CA VAL A 360 19.85 10.56 -6.07
C VAL A 360 19.51 11.34 -7.32
N ASP A 361 19.85 10.78 -8.48
CA ASP A 361 19.59 11.37 -9.79
C ASP A 361 19.38 10.25 -10.84
N GLU A 362 18.75 10.59 -11.97
CA GLU A 362 18.41 9.68 -13.06
C GLU A 362 17.84 8.33 -12.55
N ILE A 363 16.78 8.39 -11.72
CA ILE A 363 16.07 7.21 -11.22
C ILE A 363 14.86 6.88 -12.10
N GLU A 364 14.93 5.72 -12.76
CA GLU A 364 13.95 5.26 -13.74
C GLU A 364 13.53 3.82 -13.46
N ILE A 365 12.29 3.46 -13.80
CA ILE A 365 11.89 2.06 -13.98
C ILE A 365 11.54 1.91 -15.45
N ASP A 366 12.42 1.23 -16.18
CA ASP A 366 12.21 0.91 -17.59
C ASP A 366 11.26 -0.28 -17.71
N HIS A 367 10.16 -0.10 -18.45
CA HIS A 367 9.37 -1.21 -19.00
C HIS A 367 9.73 -1.39 -20.48
N CYS A 368 10.48 -2.45 -20.78
CA CYS A 368 11.00 -2.74 -22.11
C CYS A 368 10.30 -3.96 -22.73
N VAL A 369 9.73 -3.82 -23.92
CA VAL A 369 9.01 -4.90 -24.62
C VAL A 369 9.76 -5.34 -25.87
N ALA A 370 9.96 -6.64 -26.07
CA ALA A 370 10.57 -7.18 -27.29
C ALA A 370 9.75 -6.84 -28.55
N ALA A 371 10.42 -6.43 -29.64
CA ALA A 371 9.72 -6.04 -30.86
C ALA A 371 9.01 -7.25 -31.52
N PRO A 372 7.70 -7.18 -31.83
CA PRO A 372 6.96 -8.33 -32.35
C PRO A 372 7.42 -8.71 -33.77
N PRO A 373 7.42 -10.02 -34.12
CA PRO A 373 7.81 -10.47 -35.44
C PRO A 373 6.84 -9.93 -36.50
N THR A 374 7.39 -9.29 -37.54
CA THR A 374 6.58 -8.67 -38.61
C THR A 374 5.65 -9.68 -39.28
N PRO A 375 4.31 -9.50 -39.21
CA PRO A 375 3.38 -10.48 -39.75
C PRO A 375 3.41 -10.52 -41.29
N THR A 376 3.49 -11.72 -41.85
CA THR A 376 3.32 -11.95 -43.29
C THR A 376 1.84 -11.72 -43.66
N PRO A 377 1.53 -10.87 -44.67
CA PRO A 377 0.15 -10.50 -44.97
C PRO A 377 -0.68 -11.69 -45.50
N THR A 378 -1.62 -12.15 -44.68
CA THR A 378 -2.64 -13.14 -45.05
C THR A 378 -3.91 -12.40 -45.53
N PRO A 379 -4.56 -12.82 -46.62
CA PRO A 379 -5.70 -12.09 -47.17
C PRO A 379 -6.91 -12.06 -46.23
N LEU A 380 -7.48 -10.86 -46.08
CA LEU A 380 -8.54 -10.51 -45.15
C LEU A 380 -9.86 -11.27 -45.45
N PRO A 381 -10.48 -11.99 -44.50
CA PRO A 381 -11.88 -12.40 -44.61
C PRO A 381 -12.80 -11.17 -44.49
N SER A 382 -13.94 -11.20 -45.17
CA SER A 382 -14.91 -10.09 -45.14
C SER A 382 -15.48 -9.86 -43.72
N PRO A 383 -15.81 -8.61 -43.35
CA PRO A 383 -16.24 -8.28 -42.00
C PRO A 383 -17.54 -8.99 -41.65
N THR A 384 -17.48 -9.85 -40.63
CA THR A 384 -18.68 -10.24 -39.89
C THR A 384 -19.09 -9.06 -39.02
N VAL A 385 -20.38 -8.75 -38.97
CA VAL A 385 -20.89 -7.62 -38.18
C VAL A 385 -20.84 -8.01 -36.70
N THR A 386 -19.77 -7.59 -36.00
CA THR A 386 -19.74 -7.60 -34.53
C THR A 386 -20.82 -6.65 -34.03
N PRO A 387 -21.73 -7.07 -33.14
CA PRO A 387 -22.68 -6.15 -32.53
C PRO A 387 -21.93 -5.10 -31.72
N THR A 388 -22.37 -3.84 -31.81
CA THR A 388 -21.89 -2.74 -30.97
C THR A 388 -21.93 -3.17 -29.49
N PRO A 389 -20.87 -2.94 -28.69
CA PRO A 389 -20.97 -3.12 -27.25
C PRO A 389 -22.05 -2.17 -26.73
N THR A 390 -23.09 -2.74 -26.13
CA THR A 390 -24.13 -1.95 -25.47
C THR A 390 -23.47 -1.30 -24.24
N THR A 391 -23.76 -0.02 -23.98
CA THR A 391 -23.33 0.67 -22.75
C THR A 391 -24.02 0.05 -21.53
N GLN A 392 -23.46 -1.05 -21.05
CA GLN A 392 -23.89 -1.71 -19.84
C GLN A 392 -23.26 -0.96 -18.66
N HIS A 393 -24.08 -0.21 -17.93
CA HIS A 393 -23.71 0.27 -16.60
C HIS A 393 -23.43 -0.93 -15.69
N ALA A 394 -22.58 -0.75 -14.68
CA ALA A 394 -22.56 -1.64 -13.52
C ALA A 394 -24.00 -1.82 -12.96
N PRO A 395 -24.35 -2.95 -12.32
CA PRO A 395 -25.66 -3.10 -11.68
C PRO A 395 -25.94 -1.98 -10.67
N PRO A 396 -27.21 -1.73 -10.28
CA PRO A 396 -27.54 -0.87 -9.16
C PRO A 396 -26.70 -1.18 -7.93
N ALA A 397 -26.20 -0.15 -7.26
CA ALA A 397 -25.52 -0.31 -5.99
C ALA A 397 -26.52 -0.83 -4.95
N GLU A 398 -26.14 -1.89 -4.24
CA GLU A 398 -26.96 -2.52 -3.21
C GLU A 398 -26.14 -2.67 -1.92
N MET A 399 -26.80 -2.42 -0.79
CA MET A 399 -26.29 -2.73 0.55
C MET A 399 -27.01 -3.98 1.06
N SER A 400 -26.27 -4.87 1.74
CA SER A 400 -26.88 -5.95 2.53
C SER A 400 -27.69 -5.39 3.71
N SER A 401 -28.13 -6.27 4.63
CA SER A 401 -28.87 -5.85 5.82
C SER A 401 -28.36 -6.61 7.05
N PRO A 402 -27.64 -5.95 7.97
CA PRO A 402 -26.84 -4.76 7.71
C PRO A 402 -25.71 -5.03 6.71
N ASP A 403 -25.16 -3.95 6.17
CA ASP A 403 -23.87 -3.86 5.51
C ASP A 403 -22.90 -3.11 6.43
N PHE A 404 -21.59 -3.32 6.26
CA PHE A 404 -20.57 -2.87 7.20
C PHE A 404 -19.64 -1.87 6.53
N GLY A 405 -19.55 -0.67 7.10
CA GLY A 405 -18.63 0.35 6.63
C GLY A 405 -17.97 1.12 7.75
N VAL A 406 -17.08 2.03 7.35
CA VAL A 406 -16.25 2.80 8.28
C VAL A 406 -15.88 4.15 7.67
N ASN A 407 -15.79 5.16 8.53
CA ASN A 407 -15.29 6.48 8.18
C ASN A 407 -13.77 6.46 7.99
N ALA A 408 -13.27 7.08 6.92
CA ALA A 408 -11.84 7.17 6.61
C ALA A 408 -11.41 8.59 6.18
N PHE A 409 -10.10 8.86 6.28
CA PHE A 409 -9.49 10.17 6.03
C PHE A 409 -8.58 10.19 4.78
N LEU A 410 -8.96 9.45 3.73
CA LEU A 410 -8.17 9.23 2.50
C LEU A 410 -7.95 10.50 1.66
N TRP A 411 -8.72 11.56 1.89
CA TRP A 411 -8.74 12.78 1.09
C TRP A 411 -7.48 13.63 1.27
N TRP A 412 -7.10 13.96 2.50
CA TRP A 412 -5.90 14.74 2.80
C TRP A 412 -4.69 13.89 3.22
N ARG A 413 -4.85 12.55 3.35
CA ARG A 413 -3.83 11.61 3.83
C ARG A 413 -3.39 10.52 2.83
N PRO A 414 -2.91 10.87 1.62
CA PRO A 414 -2.39 9.88 0.66
C PRO A 414 -1.23 9.04 1.22
N GLU A 415 -0.47 9.55 2.20
CA GLU A 415 0.67 8.88 2.81
C GLU A 415 0.32 7.69 3.72
N ILE A 416 -0.94 7.57 4.15
CA ILE A 416 -1.44 6.41 4.92
C ILE A 416 -2.66 5.75 4.28
N ALA A 417 -3.17 6.28 3.16
CA ALA A 417 -4.35 5.74 2.47
C ALA A 417 -4.19 4.25 2.09
N ASP A 418 -3.01 3.84 1.59
CA ASP A 418 -2.74 2.43 1.22
C ASP A 418 -2.84 1.53 2.47
N ARG A 419 -2.28 1.97 3.61
CA ARG A 419 -2.32 1.25 4.90
C ARG A 419 -3.73 1.19 5.46
N ASP A 420 -4.43 2.31 5.51
CA ASP A 420 -5.76 2.39 6.12
C ASP A 420 -6.78 1.60 5.32
N LEU A 421 -6.70 1.59 3.98
CA LEU A 421 -7.52 0.71 3.15
C LEU A 421 -7.17 -0.77 3.36
N GLY A 422 -5.89 -1.13 3.52
CA GLY A 422 -5.49 -2.48 3.91
C GLY A 422 -6.06 -2.90 5.28
N LEU A 423 -6.06 -2.00 6.27
CA LEU A 423 -6.68 -2.26 7.58
C LEU A 423 -8.22 -2.38 7.50
N ILE A 424 -8.86 -1.63 6.59
CA ILE A 424 -10.29 -1.73 6.32
C ILE A 424 -10.61 -3.09 5.64
N GLU A 425 -9.72 -3.59 4.76
CA GLU A 425 -9.80 -4.93 4.14
C GLU A 425 -9.59 -6.04 5.18
N ASP A 426 -8.51 -5.96 5.95
CA ASP A 426 -8.15 -6.90 7.03
C ASP A 426 -9.26 -7.02 8.06
N ALA A 427 -9.97 -5.93 8.36
CA ALA A 427 -11.11 -5.92 9.27
C ALA A 427 -12.43 -6.36 8.62
N GLY A 428 -12.46 -6.64 7.31
CA GLY A 428 -13.65 -7.18 6.62
C GLY A 428 -14.77 -6.16 6.36
N PHE A 429 -14.49 -4.86 6.40
CA PHE A 429 -15.46 -3.83 5.98
C PHE A 429 -15.65 -3.84 4.47
N ARG A 430 -16.84 -3.44 3.99
CA ARG A 430 -17.17 -3.42 2.55
C ARG A 430 -17.46 -2.02 2.00
N TRP A 431 -17.74 -1.07 2.89
CA TRP A 431 -18.02 0.32 2.53
C TRP A 431 -17.05 1.30 3.19
N VAL A 432 -16.45 2.17 2.38
CA VAL A 432 -15.68 3.32 2.86
C VAL A 432 -16.58 4.55 2.79
N ARG A 433 -16.79 5.22 3.94
CA ARG A 433 -17.40 6.55 3.99
C ARG A 433 -16.30 7.61 4.00
N GLN A 434 -16.35 8.51 3.03
CA GLN A 434 -15.34 9.55 2.82
C GLN A 434 -16.02 10.90 2.56
N SER A 435 -15.58 11.95 3.25
CA SER A 435 -15.97 13.32 2.91
C SER A 435 -15.31 13.74 1.59
N PHE A 436 -16.10 14.31 0.67
CA PHE A 436 -15.64 14.95 -0.55
C PHE A 436 -15.83 16.45 -0.37
N ALA A 437 -14.74 17.17 -0.14
CA ALA A 437 -14.74 18.62 0.03
C ALA A 437 -15.01 19.29 -1.32
N TRP A 438 -16.17 19.93 -1.46
CA TRP A 438 -16.55 20.63 -2.70
C TRP A 438 -15.52 21.72 -3.05
N GLU A 439 -15.05 22.46 -2.05
CA GLU A 439 -14.08 23.55 -2.16
C GLU A 439 -12.69 23.15 -2.64
N ASP A 440 -12.26 21.91 -2.40
CA ASP A 440 -11.02 21.36 -2.95
C ASP A 440 -11.19 20.98 -4.43
N ILE A 441 -12.40 20.57 -4.82
CA ILE A 441 -12.71 20.12 -6.18
C ILE A 441 -13.00 21.32 -7.08
N GLU A 442 -13.94 22.19 -6.73
CA GLU A 442 -14.36 23.31 -7.58
C GLU A 442 -13.88 24.63 -6.99
N ILE A 443 -12.65 25.03 -7.30
CA ILE A 443 -11.99 26.20 -6.71
C ILE A 443 -12.54 27.56 -7.20
N ALA A 444 -13.26 27.54 -8.31
CA ALA A 444 -14.02 28.66 -8.88
C ALA A 444 -15.13 28.08 -9.76
N ASP A 445 -16.18 28.87 -10.02
CA ASP A 445 -17.29 28.58 -10.94
C ASP A 445 -16.81 27.86 -12.24
N ASP A 446 -17.31 26.64 -12.47
CA ASP A 446 -16.96 25.76 -13.59
C ASP A 446 -15.46 25.36 -13.69
N SER A 447 -14.68 25.51 -12.60
CA SER A 447 -13.23 25.28 -12.55
C SER A 447 -12.84 24.16 -11.59
N TYR A 448 -12.72 22.96 -12.14
CA TYR A 448 -12.56 21.72 -11.37
C TYR A 448 -11.12 21.17 -11.32
N GLN A 449 -10.67 20.80 -10.12
CA GLN A 449 -9.45 20.07 -9.80
C GLN A 449 -9.81 18.65 -9.32
N TRP A 450 -9.56 17.65 -10.16
CA TRP A 450 -10.01 16.27 -9.89
C TRP A 450 -8.97 15.39 -9.19
N GLU A 451 -7.74 15.85 -8.98
CA GLU A 451 -6.60 15.00 -8.58
C GLU A 451 -6.86 14.19 -7.29
N ILE A 452 -7.35 14.85 -6.23
CA ILE A 452 -7.67 14.19 -4.96
C ILE A 452 -8.86 13.24 -5.12
N ALA A 453 -9.93 13.71 -5.78
CA ALA A 453 -11.16 12.94 -6.00
C ALA A 453 -10.90 11.67 -6.81
N ASP A 454 -10.17 11.79 -7.93
CA ASP A 454 -9.80 10.67 -8.81
C ASP A 454 -8.97 9.65 -8.04
N ARG A 455 -7.94 10.10 -7.30
CA ARG A 455 -7.11 9.24 -6.46
C ARG A 455 -7.96 8.46 -5.46
N VAL A 456 -8.82 9.14 -4.71
CA VAL A 456 -9.67 8.52 -3.69
C VAL A 456 -10.63 7.50 -4.31
N VAL A 457 -11.38 7.87 -5.35
CA VAL A 457 -12.34 6.96 -5.99
C VAL A 457 -11.64 5.73 -6.56
N GLN A 458 -10.56 5.93 -7.33
CA GLN A 458 -9.83 4.83 -7.94
C GLN A 458 -9.20 3.90 -6.91
N HIS A 459 -8.63 4.45 -5.84
CA HIS A 459 -7.99 3.66 -4.79
C HIS A 459 -9.01 2.81 -4.01
N VAL A 460 -10.14 3.40 -3.61
CA VAL A 460 -11.23 2.67 -2.94
C VAL A 460 -11.79 1.57 -3.87
N ASN A 461 -11.99 1.86 -5.16
CA ASN A 461 -12.45 0.85 -6.11
C ASN A 461 -11.41 -0.24 -6.41
N GLN A 462 -10.11 0.06 -6.39
CA GLN A 462 -9.03 -0.90 -6.60
C GLN A 462 -8.93 -1.90 -5.44
N GLY A 463 -9.19 -1.46 -4.20
CA GLY A 463 -9.36 -2.35 -3.04
C GLY A 463 -10.68 -3.13 -3.01
N GLY A 464 -11.50 -3.08 -4.08
CA GLY A 464 -12.76 -3.80 -4.17
C GLY A 464 -13.91 -3.23 -3.32
N PHE A 465 -13.70 -2.11 -2.62
CA PHE A 465 -14.69 -1.50 -1.75
C PHE A 465 -15.76 -0.71 -2.52
N SER A 466 -16.92 -0.57 -1.89
CA SER A 466 -17.93 0.41 -2.29
C SER A 466 -17.71 1.75 -1.57
N LEU A 467 -17.83 2.85 -2.31
CA LEU A 467 -17.60 4.20 -1.83
C LEU A 467 -18.93 4.90 -1.54
N LEU A 468 -19.07 5.36 -0.29
CA LEU A 468 -20.08 6.33 0.12
C LEU A 468 -19.43 7.70 0.23
N ALA A 469 -19.67 8.56 -0.76
CA ALA A 469 -19.17 9.93 -0.78
C ALA A 469 -20.13 10.84 0.00
N ARG A 470 -19.68 11.38 1.14
CA ARG A 470 -20.39 12.45 1.87
C ARG A 470 -20.06 13.78 1.20
N LEU A 471 -21.04 14.36 0.53
CA LEU A 471 -20.90 15.61 -0.22
C LEU A 471 -21.26 16.80 0.67
N GLY A 472 -20.40 17.79 0.70
CA GLY A 472 -20.65 19.06 1.38
C GLY A 472 -19.45 19.99 1.28
N SER A 473 -19.47 21.06 2.08
CA SER A 473 -18.29 21.90 2.31
C SER A 473 -17.85 21.86 3.77
N ASP A 474 -16.60 22.20 4.04
CA ASP A 474 -16.12 22.55 5.37
C ASP A 474 -17.00 23.68 5.96
N PRO A 475 -17.62 23.48 7.16
CA PRO A 475 -18.45 24.48 7.80
C PRO A 475 -17.68 25.75 8.22
N ASP A 476 -16.36 25.67 8.43
CA ASP A 476 -15.52 26.79 8.88
C ASP A 476 -14.98 27.65 7.71
N LEU A 477 -15.06 27.18 6.46
CA LEU A 477 -14.56 27.89 5.27
C LEU A 477 -15.54 28.94 4.71
N GLY A 478 -15.74 30.03 5.46
CA GLY A 478 -16.61 31.16 5.06
C GLY A 478 -16.16 32.01 3.85
N ASN A 479 -15.06 31.67 3.16
CA ASN A 479 -14.51 32.41 2.01
C ASN A 479 -14.59 31.65 0.66
N PHE A 480 -15.31 30.52 0.61
CA PHE A 480 -15.52 29.77 -0.61
C PHE A 480 -16.38 30.56 -1.63
N TRP A 481 -16.13 30.40 -2.94
CA TRP A 481 -16.74 31.26 -3.98
C TRP A 481 -18.26 31.08 -4.08
N ALA A 482 -18.75 29.84 -3.94
CA ALA A 482 -20.19 29.56 -3.91
C ALA A 482 -20.80 29.95 -2.55
N GLY A 483 -20.00 29.90 -1.48
CA GLY A 483 -20.44 30.20 -0.11
C GLY A 483 -21.21 29.05 0.54
N SER A 484 -21.95 29.35 1.61
CA SER A 484 -22.60 28.33 2.43
C SER A 484 -24.01 27.96 1.94
N PRO A 485 -24.29 26.65 1.73
CA PRO A 485 -25.64 26.15 1.54
C PRO A 485 -26.50 26.48 2.77
N PRO A 486 -27.65 27.15 2.62
CA PRO A 486 -28.55 27.06 1.46
C PRO A 486 -28.50 28.22 0.45
N ASN A 487 -27.52 29.13 0.49
CA ASN A 487 -27.54 30.35 -0.36
C ASN A 487 -27.17 30.11 -1.84
N ASN A 488 -26.62 28.93 -2.14
CA ASN A 488 -26.00 28.50 -3.40
C ASN A 488 -26.42 27.07 -3.78
N SER A 489 -27.70 26.74 -3.57
CA SER A 489 -28.24 25.41 -3.88
C SER A 489 -28.00 24.99 -5.33
N ASP A 490 -28.10 25.94 -6.25
CA ASP A 490 -27.99 25.70 -7.69
C ASP A 490 -26.55 25.34 -8.07
N ASP A 491 -25.56 26.02 -7.47
CA ASP A 491 -24.13 25.72 -7.65
C ASP A 491 -23.79 24.33 -7.07
N PHE A 492 -24.33 24.00 -5.89
CA PHE A 492 -24.13 22.67 -5.28
C PHE A 492 -24.71 21.56 -6.17
N VAL A 493 -25.89 21.77 -6.76
CA VAL A 493 -26.53 20.80 -7.66
C VAL A 493 -25.76 20.66 -8.98
N ALA A 494 -25.18 21.75 -9.49
CA ALA A 494 -24.29 21.71 -10.66
C ALA A 494 -23.03 20.86 -10.38
N PHE A 495 -22.34 21.13 -9.26
CA PHE A 495 -21.21 20.33 -8.78
C PHE A 495 -21.57 18.83 -8.65
N VAL A 496 -22.68 18.52 -7.95
CA VAL A 496 -23.17 17.16 -7.76
C VAL A 496 -23.43 16.47 -9.11
N SER A 497 -24.00 17.17 -10.09
CA SER A 497 -24.25 16.63 -11.43
C SER A 497 -22.95 16.27 -12.16
N VAL A 498 -21.91 17.11 -12.07
CA VAL A 498 -20.61 16.88 -12.73
C VAL A 498 -19.85 15.75 -12.03
N LEU A 499 -19.86 15.73 -10.69
CA LEU A 499 -19.28 14.67 -9.88
C LEU A 499 -19.92 13.30 -10.20
N ALA A 500 -21.25 13.24 -10.23
CA ALA A 500 -21.99 12.03 -10.56
C ALA A 500 -21.74 11.55 -11.99
N GLN A 501 -21.59 12.47 -12.95
CA GLN A 501 -21.29 12.13 -14.34
C GLN A 501 -19.86 11.59 -14.50
N ARG A 502 -18.90 12.06 -13.71
CA ARG A 502 -17.49 11.63 -13.75
C ARG A 502 -17.29 10.21 -13.22
N TYR A 503 -17.99 9.86 -12.14
CA TYR A 503 -17.84 8.59 -11.43
C TYR A 503 -19.06 7.66 -11.59
N ASN A 504 -19.66 7.66 -12.78
CA ASN A 504 -20.95 7.00 -13.05
C ASN A 504 -20.90 5.46 -13.21
N CYS A 505 -19.82 4.80 -12.79
CA CYS A 505 -19.69 3.34 -12.80
C CYS A 505 -19.84 2.67 -14.19
N THR A 506 -19.67 3.43 -15.28
CA THR A 506 -19.58 2.88 -16.64
C THR A 506 -18.13 2.51 -17.00
N PRO A 507 -17.88 1.63 -17.99
CA PRO A 507 -16.53 1.34 -18.46
C PRO A 507 -15.76 2.53 -19.06
N ALA A 508 -16.40 3.69 -19.23
CA ALA A 508 -15.78 4.95 -19.68
C ALA A 508 -15.66 6.00 -18.56
N ALA A 509 -16.11 5.68 -17.34
CA ALA A 509 -15.98 6.54 -16.17
C ALA A 509 -14.54 6.58 -15.66
N VAL A 510 -14.20 7.59 -14.86
CA VAL A 510 -12.89 7.67 -14.18
C VAL A 510 -12.82 6.72 -12.98
N GLY A 511 -13.99 6.32 -12.47
CA GLY A 511 -14.19 5.39 -11.37
C GLY A 511 -15.68 5.22 -11.07
N CYS A 512 -16.00 4.67 -9.91
CA CYS A 512 -17.36 4.40 -9.46
C CYS A 512 -17.57 4.91 -8.04
N ILE A 513 -18.56 5.78 -7.85
CA ILE A 513 -19.14 6.08 -6.54
C ILE A 513 -20.49 5.39 -6.47
N GLN A 514 -20.62 4.45 -5.54
CA GLN A 514 -21.80 3.59 -5.38
C GLN A 514 -22.91 4.29 -4.58
N ALA A 515 -22.55 5.16 -3.62
CA ALA A 515 -23.51 5.92 -2.84
C ALA A 515 -23.07 7.38 -2.60
N TYR A 516 -24.04 8.28 -2.55
CA TYR A 516 -23.85 9.69 -2.22
C TYR A 516 -24.68 10.05 -0.97
N GLN A 517 -24.03 10.44 0.11
CA GLN A 517 -24.69 11.13 1.22
C GLN A 517 -24.77 12.62 0.87
N ILE A 518 -25.99 13.17 0.86
CA ILE A 518 -26.23 14.58 0.54
C ILE A 518 -26.26 15.40 1.82
N TRP A 519 -25.18 16.16 2.04
CA TRP A 519 -24.94 17.00 3.21
C TRP A 519 -24.68 16.23 4.52
N ASN A 520 -24.36 16.96 5.59
CA ASN A 520 -24.13 16.44 6.94
C ASN A 520 -24.90 17.26 7.96
N GLU A 521 -25.57 16.61 8.90
CA GLU A 521 -26.19 17.23 10.09
C GLU A 521 -26.84 18.62 9.85
N PRO A 522 -27.71 18.80 8.83
CA PRO A 522 -28.36 20.09 8.53
C PRO A 522 -29.31 20.56 9.66
N ASN A 523 -29.50 19.73 10.68
CA ASN A 523 -30.15 20.09 11.94
C ASN A 523 -29.24 20.87 12.91
N LEU A 524 -28.00 21.18 12.54
CA LEU A 524 -27.07 22.05 13.27
C LEU A 524 -26.68 23.27 12.45
N ALA A 525 -26.72 24.46 13.05
CA ALA A 525 -26.45 25.71 12.32
C ALA A 525 -24.99 25.83 11.84
N ARG A 526 -24.02 25.23 12.54
CA ARG A 526 -22.61 25.20 12.09
C ARG A 526 -22.49 24.55 10.71
N GLU A 527 -23.20 23.42 10.52
CA GLU A 527 -23.27 22.67 9.28
C GLU A 527 -24.23 23.29 8.27
N TRP A 528 -25.01 24.31 8.66
CA TRP A 528 -26.05 24.95 7.83
C TRP A 528 -25.74 26.43 7.53
N GLY A 529 -24.46 26.75 7.38
CA GLY A 529 -23.97 28.09 7.01
C GLY A 529 -24.25 29.18 8.06
N GLY A 530 -24.30 28.80 9.34
CA GLY A 530 -24.66 29.67 10.45
C GLY A 530 -26.16 29.99 10.55
N ASN A 531 -27.02 29.35 9.75
CA ASN A 531 -28.46 29.61 9.72
C ASN A 531 -29.22 28.64 10.64
N ARG A 532 -30.38 29.07 11.17
CA ARG A 532 -31.26 28.14 11.89
C ARG A 532 -31.69 27.00 10.95
N PRO A 533 -31.56 25.74 11.37
CA PRO A 533 -31.95 24.56 10.59
C PRO A 533 -33.33 24.62 9.95
N SER A 534 -33.42 24.10 8.72
CA SER A 534 -34.62 24.20 7.88
C SER A 534 -34.85 22.91 7.06
N PRO A 535 -35.74 22.01 7.53
CA PRO A 535 -36.11 20.79 6.79
C PRO A 535 -36.60 21.06 5.37
N ALA A 536 -37.30 22.18 5.14
CA ALA A 536 -37.80 22.55 3.81
C ALA A 536 -36.67 22.89 2.83
N GLN A 537 -35.71 23.74 3.22
CA GLN A 537 -34.58 24.08 2.37
C GLN A 537 -33.67 22.88 2.12
N TYR A 538 -33.51 22.01 3.13
CA TYR A 538 -32.77 20.76 2.97
C TYR A 538 -33.44 19.83 1.95
N LEU A 539 -34.77 19.67 2.00
CA LEU A 539 -35.52 18.88 1.01
C LEU A 539 -35.44 19.45 -0.42
N ASP A 540 -35.45 20.78 -0.59
CA ASP A 540 -35.30 21.41 -1.91
C ASP A 540 -33.92 21.11 -2.54
N ILE A 541 -32.86 21.13 -1.72
CA ILE A 541 -31.49 20.75 -2.13
C ILE A 541 -31.42 19.24 -2.41
N LEU A 542 -31.97 18.41 -1.52
CA LEU A 542 -31.94 16.95 -1.60
C LEU A 542 -32.65 16.42 -2.85
N ALA A 543 -33.85 16.94 -3.17
CA ALA A 543 -34.58 16.57 -4.38
C ALA A 543 -33.82 16.94 -5.66
N SER A 544 -33.21 18.12 -5.68
CA SER A 544 -32.43 18.61 -6.81
C SER A 544 -31.15 17.78 -7.01
N ALA A 545 -30.44 17.45 -5.93
CA ALA A 545 -29.28 16.57 -5.94
C ALA A 545 -29.64 15.14 -6.37
N TYR A 546 -30.74 14.58 -5.86
CA TYR A 546 -31.27 13.27 -6.26
C TYR A 546 -31.54 13.23 -7.77
N ALA A 547 -32.25 14.23 -8.31
CA ALA A 547 -32.56 14.29 -9.74
C ALA A 547 -31.29 14.40 -10.61
N ALA A 548 -30.30 15.20 -10.18
CA ALA A 548 -29.01 15.32 -10.86
C ALA A 548 -28.22 14.00 -10.86
N ILE A 549 -28.09 13.34 -9.70
CA ILE A 549 -27.38 12.06 -9.57
C ILE A 549 -28.06 10.99 -10.41
N LYS A 550 -29.38 10.80 -10.28
CA LYS A 550 -30.10 9.76 -11.05
C LYS A 550 -30.08 10.00 -12.56
N ALA A 551 -29.92 11.24 -13.01
CA ALA A 551 -29.75 11.55 -14.43
C ALA A 551 -28.34 11.17 -14.96
N ALA A 552 -27.30 11.35 -14.14
CA ALA A 552 -25.90 11.11 -14.51
C ALA A 552 -25.41 9.67 -14.24
N ASN A 553 -25.90 9.07 -13.15
CA ASN A 553 -25.70 7.70 -12.72
C ASN A 553 -27.01 7.15 -12.11
N PRO A 554 -27.89 6.51 -12.90
CA PRO A 554 -29.16 5.98 -12.41
C PRO A 554 -29.02 4.84 -11.39
N ASN A 555 -27.82 4.26 -11.28
CA ASN A 555 -27.52 3.07 -10.49
C ASN A 555 -26.82 3.39 -9.15
N ALA A 556 -26.45 4.66 -8.89
CA ALA A 556 -25.96 5.08 -7.58
C ALA A 556 -27.11 5.19 -6.56
N LEU A 557 -26.81 4.92 -5.30
CA LEU A 557 -27.69 5.22 -4.17
C LEU A 557 -27.54 6.70 -3.78
N VAL A 558 -28.65 7.36 -3.48
CA VAL A 558 -28.71 8.70 -2.90
C VAL A 558 -29.27 8.57 -1.49
N ILE A 559 -28.54 9.07 -0.51
CA ILE A 559 -28.83 8.94 0.92
C ILE A 559 -28.98 10.35 1.49
N SER A 560 -30.00 10.57 2.33
CA SER A 560 -30.09 11.82 3.08
C SER A 560 -28.90 11.99 4.04
N ALA A 561 -28.69 13.20 4.53
CA ALA A 561 -27.83 13.44 5.68
C ALA A 561 -28.38 12.67 6.89
N GLY A 562 -27.46 12.20 7.75
CA GLY A 562 -27.81 11.89 9.13
C GLY A 562 -27.94 13.19 9.93
N MET A 563 -28.95 13.24 10.80
CA MET A 563 -29.14 14.34 11.75
C MET A 563 -28.38 14.06 13.04
N ALA A 564 -27.76 15.10 13.62
CA ALA A 564 -27.10 15.03 14.92
C ALA A 564 -28.13 14.73 16.03
N PRO A 565 -27.97 13.68 16.86
CA PRO A 565 -28.91 13.39 17.94
C PRO A 565 -28.89 14.51 18.98
N THR A 566 -30.00 15.25 19.13
CA THR A 566 -30.06 16.41 20.04
C THR A 566 -31.47 16.75 20.49
N GLY A 567 -31.62 17.27 21.70
CA GLY A 567 -32.85 17.87 22.20
C GLY A 567 -32.93 19.39 22.02
N THR A 568 -31.92 20.01 21.41
CA THR A 568 -31.81 21.48 21.33
C THR A 568 -32.67 22.05 20.20
N ASP A 569 -33.53 23.03 20.51
CA ASP A 569 -34.41 23.69 19.54
C ASP A 569 -34.31 25.23 19.63
N ASN A 570 -33.34 25.79 18.91
CA ASN A 570 -33.04 27.23 18.90
C ASN A 570 -32.28 27.63 17.61
N ASP A 571 -31.79 28.87 17.51
CA ASP A 571 -31.13 29.33 16.27
C ASP A 571 -29.84 28.55 15.92
N ILE A 572 -29.28 27.76 16.83
CA ILE A 572 -28.08 26.93 16.57
C ILE A 572 -28.36 25.44 16.30
N ALA A 573 -29.54 24.91 16.64
CA ALA A 573 -29.87 23.50 16.43
C ALA A 573 -31.39 23.21 16.38
N MET A 574 -31.76 22.08 15.80
CA MET A 574 -33.11 21.50 15.82
C MET A 574 -33.05 20.02 16.24
N PRO A 575 -34.01 19.50 17.02
CA PRO A 575 -34.03 18.09 17.38
C PRO A 575 -34.15 17.20 16.15
N ASP A 576 -33.38 16.12 16.13
CA ASP A 576 -33.34 15.11 15.07
C ASP A 576 -34.74 14.58 14.72
N GLN A 577 -35.49 14.08 15.71
CA GLN A 577 -36.84 13.54 15.53
C GLN A 577 -37.79 14.57 14.92
N ARG A 578 -37.66 15.84 15.33
CA ARG A 578 -38.46 16.95 14.79
C ARG A 578 -38.07 17.25 13.33
N PHE A 579 -36.78 17.19 13.00
CA PHE A 579 -36.30 17.44 11.65
C PHE A 579 -36.82 16.35 10.69
N TYR A 580 -36.73 15.07 11.06
CA TYR A 580 -37.29 13.97 10.27
C TYR A 580 -38.82 14.03 10.17
N GLU A 581 -39.55 14.31 11.26
CA GLU A 581 -41.01 14.44 11.21
C GLU A 581 -41.43 15.57 10.25
N GLU A 582 -40.77 16.73 10.29
CA GLU A 582 -41.04 17.82 9.36
C GLU A 582 -40.65 17.47 7.92
N MET A 583 -39.58 16.69 7.68
CA MET A 583 -39.27 16.16 6.35
C MET A 583 -40.41 15.28 5.82
N TYR A 584 -40.84 14.25 6.56
CA TYR A 584 -41.93 13.36 6.15
C TYR A 584 -43.26 14.11 5.97
N ARG A 585 -43.54 15.10 6.81
CA ARG A 585 -44.72 15.97 6.67
C ARG A 585 -44.69 16.82 5.40
N LEU A 586 -43.52 17.28 4.97
CA LEU A 586 -43.34 18.08 3.74
C LEU A 586 -43.39 17.19 2.48
N MET A 587 -42.77 16.01 2.53
CA MET A 587 -42.85 14.97 1.49
C MET A 587 -44.24 14.32 1.39
N GLN A 588 -45.13 14.57 2.36
CA GLN A 588 -46.45 13.93 2.48
C GLN A 588 -46.39 12.40 2.62
N GLY A 589 -45.31 11.90 3.22
CA GLY A 589 -45.04 10.47 3.41
C GLY A 589 -44.40 9.74 2.23
N ASP A 590 -44.16 10.42 1.09
CA ASP A 590 -43.56 9.81 -0.11
C ASP A 590 -42.10 10.26 -0.31
N PRO A 591 -41.09 9.42 0.02
CA PRO A 591 -39.68 9.77 -0.17
C PRO A 591 -39.22 9.71 -1.64
N ALA A 592 -40.06 9.24 -2.57
CA ALA A 592 -39.68 9.06 -3.96
C ALA A 592 -39.28 10.40 -4.62
N GLY A 593 -38.05 10.47 -5.12
CA GLY A 593 -37.48 11.68 -5.69
C GLY A 593 -36.60 12.49 -4.73
N TYR A 594 -36.47 12.07 -3.48
CA TYR A 594 -35.59 12.68 -2.48
C TYR A 594 -34.39 11.78 -2.14
N PHE A 595 -34.61 10.51 -1.84
CA PHE A 595 -33.54 9.56 -1.47
C PHE A 595 -33.96 8.11 -1.74
N ASP A 596 -32.98 7.22 -1.89
CA ASP A 596 -33.18 5.75 -1.89
C ASP A 596 -33.09 5.15 -0.47
N LEU A 597 -32.37 5.84 0.44
CA LEU A 597 -32.14 5.43 1.83
C LEU A 597 -32.20 6.65 2.76
N LEU A 598 -32.82 6.50 3.94
CA LEU A 598 -32.80 7.54 4.97
C LEU A 598 -31.49 7.45 5.77
N GLY A 599 -30.68 8.50 5.74
CA GLY A 599 -29.47 8.62 6.55
C GLY A 599 -29.78 8.95 8.02
N VAL A 600 -29.07 8.33 8.96
CA VAL A 600 -29.20 8.55 10.42
C VAL A 600 -27.82 8.52 11.09
N HIS A 601 -27.59 9.36 12.10
CA HIS A 601 -26.44 9.22 13.02
C HIS A 601 -26.89 8.59 14.33
N ALA A 602 -26.18 7.59 14.83
CA ALA A 602 -26.55 6.75 15.96
C ALA A 602 -25.46 6.76 17.06
N ALA A 603 -25.07 7.94 17.53
CA ALA A 603 -24.18 8.06 18.69
C ALA A 603 -24.80 7.36 19.91
N GLY A 604 -24.02 6.51 20.60
CA GLY A 604 -24.50 5.73 21.73
C GLY A 604 -24.39 6.41 23.10
N PHE A 605 -23.69 7.55 23.17
CA PHE A 605 -23.44 8.32 24.39
C PHE A 605 -23.03 7.43 25.58
N ALA A 606 -23.66 7.58 26.75
CA ALA A 606 -23.36 6.80 27.95
C ALA A 606 -24.01 5.41 27.95
N ALA A 607 -24.92 5.11 27.02
CA ALA A 607 -25.81 3.96 27.11
C ALA A 607 -25.27 2.71 26.38
N PRO A 608 -25.38 1.51 26.97
CA PRO A 608 -25.17 0.25 26.25
C PRO A 608 -26.09 0.11 25.02
N PRO A 609 -25.65 -0.54 23.94
CA PRO A 609 -26.37 -0.60 22.66
C PRO A 609 -27.77 -1.24 22.75
N GLU A 610 -28.05 -2.14 23.70
CA GLU A 610 -29.34 -2.81 23.79
C GLU A 610 -30.39 -2.03 24.60
N LEU A 611 -30.04 -0.91 25.25
CA LEU A 611 -31.02 -0.11 25.97
C LEU A 611 -31.95 0.63 25.01
N SER A 612 -33.26 0.42 25.16
CA SER A 612 -34.25 1.13 24.36
C SER A 612 -34.26 2.63 24.69
N PRO A 613 -34.69 3.50 23.76
CA PRO A 613 -34.76 4.95 24.02
C PRO A 613 -35.66 5.32 25.20
N ALA A 614 -36.65 4.47 25.53
CA ALA A 614 -37.47 4.63 26.73
C ALA A 614 -36.68 4.41 28.02
N GLN A 615 -35.86 3.35 28.09
CA GLN A 615 -35.04 3.05 29.26
C GLN A 615 -33.98 4.12 29.51
N VAL A 616 -33.35 4.62 28.43
CA VAL A 616 -32.36 5.71 28.50
C VAL A 616 -33.01 7.03 28.93
N ALA A 617 -34.25 7.30 28.53
CA ALA A 617 -34.98 8.49 28.98
C ALA A 617 -35.42 8.43 30.45
N ASP A 618 -35.70 7.25 30.99
CA ASP A 618 -36.11 7.05 32.38
C ASP A 618 -34.92 7.04 33.38
N ASP A 619 -33.68 6.97 32.89
CA ASP A 619 -32.46 6.91 33.71
C ASP A 619 -31.59 8.18 33.57
N PRO A 620 -31.43 8.99 34.64
CA PRO A 620 -30.62 10.20 34.58
C PRO A 620 -29.11 9.92 34.42
N ASP A 621 -28.62 8.72 34.75
CA ASP A 621 -27.21 8.38 34.59
C ASP A 621 -26.83 8.21 33.10
N TYR A 622 -27.81 8.00 32.21
CA TYR A 622 -27.66 8.03 30.75
C TYR A 622 -28.12 9.36 30.12
N GLY A 623 -28.20 10.43 30.91
CA GLY A 623 -28.59 11.77 30.45
C GLY A 623 -30.11 12.02 30.35
N GLY A 624 -30.96 11.02 30.61
CA GLY A 624 -32.41 11.20 30.77
C GLY A 624 -33.18 11.64 29.51
N HIS A 625 -32.67 11.36 28.31
CA HIS A 625 -33.33 11.69 27.05
C HIS A 625 -33.20 10.57 26.00
N ARG A 626 -34.26 10.37 25.19
CA ARG A 626 -34.36 9.28 24.20
C ARG A 626 -33.23 9.25 23.18
N PHE A 627 -32.81 10.42 22.69
CA PHE A 627 -31.78 10.58 21.66
C PHE A 627 -30.35 10.22 22.15
N PHE A 628 -30.15 10.00 23.45
CA PHE A 628 -28.88 9.47 23.99
C PHE A 628 -28.75 7.94 23.84
N ALA A 629 -29.76 7.25 23.32
CA ALA A 629 -29.66 5.82 23.01
C ALA A 629 -29.15 5.59 21.58
N PHE A 630 -28.21 4.66 21.38
CA PHE A 630 -27.89 4.11 20.06
C PHE A 630 -29.17 3.65 19.32
N ARG A 631 -30.11 3.06 20.06
CA ARG A 631 -31.42 2.60 19.56
C ARG A 631 -32.43 3.71 19.24
N HIS A 632 -32.10 5.00 19.35
CA HIS A 632 -33.04 6.07 18.93
C HIS A 632 -33.35 6.02 17.42
N VAL A 633 -32.55 5.28 16.63
CA VAL A 633 -32.88 4.87 15.26
C VAL A 633 -34.28 4.23 15.17
N GLU A 634 -34.74 3.52 16.21
CA GLU A 634 -36.09 2.94 16.28
C GLU A 634 -37.19 4.01 16.41
N ASP A 635 -36.90 5.16 17.04
CA ASP A 635 -37.82 6.31 17.04
C ASP A 635 -37.89 6.93 15.64
N ILE A 636 -36.76 7.02 14.93
CA ILE A 636 -36.73 7.52 13.54
C ILE A 636 -37.51 6.58 12.62
N ARG A 637 -37.30 5.26 12.74
CA ARG A 637 -38.08 4.25 12.02
C ARG A 637 -39.57 4.35 12.33
N SER A 638 -39.94 4.57 13.59
CA SER A 638 -41.34 4.80 13.99
C SER A 638 -41.96 6.04 13.34
N ILE A 639 -41.18 7.08 13.04
CA ILE A 639 -41.64 8.24 12.26
C ILE A 639 -41.93 7.82 10.81
N MET A 640 -41.04 7.08 10.15
CA MET A 640 -41.25 6.60 8.77
C MET A 640 -42.57 5.81 8.66
N GLU A 641 -42.76 4.82 9.54
CA GLU A 641 -43.94 3.96 9.59
C GLU A 641 -45.22 4.76 9.91
N ALA A 642 -45.14 5.78 10.77
CA ALA A 642 -46.27 6.66 11.09
C ALA A 642 -46.74 7.51 9.89
N TYR A 643 -45.85 7.77 8.92
CA TYR A 643 -46.17 8.43 7.65
C TYR A 643 -46.44 7.44 6.49
N GLY A 644 -46.29 6.13 6.73
CA GLY A 644 -46.57 5.06 5.76
C GLY A 644 -45.39 4.63 4.89
N ASP A 645 -44.17 5.07 5.23
CA ASP A 645 -42.94 4.64 4.57
C ASP A 645 -42.38 3.38 5.27
N ASP A 646 -43.03 2.26 5.00
CA ASP A 646 -42.61 0.95 5.53
C ASP A 646 -41.42 0.36 4.72
N GLU A 647 -41.21 0.79 3.47
CA GLU A 647 -40.31 0.14 2.50
C GLU A 647 -38.91 0.74 2.44
N THR A 648 -38.74 2.05 2.70
CA THR A 648 -37.40 2.67 2.67
C THR A 648 -36.53 2.14 3.79
N ARG A 649 -35.27 1.85 3.47
CA ARG A 649 -34.27 1.36 4.43
C ARG A 649 -33.47 2.52 5.03
N ILE A 650 -33.00 2.34 6.26
CA ILE A 650 -32.15 3.30 6.98
C ILE A 650 -30.68 2.97 6.72
N ALA A 651 -29.85 3.98 6.45
CA ALA A 651 -28.39 3.87 6.53
C ALA A 651 -27.89 4.63 7.75
N ILE A 652 -27.25 3.93 8.69
CA ILE A 652 -26.53 4.58 9.78
C ILE A 652 -25.17 5.03 9.23
N LEU A 653 -25.01 6.34 9.14
CA LEU A 653 -23.85 7.00 8.48
C LEU A 653 -22.71 7.27 9.47
N GLU A 654 -23.03 7.40 10.76
CA GLU A 654 -22.07 7.52 11.85
C GLU A 654 -22.66 6.83 13.09
N PHE A 655 -21.89 5.97 13.75
CA PHE A 655 -22.21 5.46 15.09
C PHE A 655 -20.93 5.09 15.85
N GLY A 656 -21.06 4.99 17.17
CA GLY A 656 -19.99 4.57 18.06
C GLY A 656 -20.20 5.04 19.49
N TRP A 657 -19.12 4.93 20.28
CA TRP A 657 -19.00 5.42 21.64
C TRP A 657 -17.63 6.09 21.79
N THR A 658 -17.55 7.12 22.62
CA THR A 658 -16.28 7.78 22.95
C THR A 658 -15.69 7.22 24.24
N SER A 659 -14.36 7.16 24.31
CA SER A 659 -13.60 6.85 25.53
C SER A 659 -13.03 8.12 26.19
N ASP A 660 -13.52 9.31 25.80
CA ASP A 660 -12.95 10.61 26.19
C ASP A 660 -12.84 10.75 27.72
N SER A 661 -11.61 11.05 28.14
CA SER A 661 -11.19 11.25 29.54
C SER A 661 -10.54 12.62 29.76
N TYR A 662 -10.58 13.49 28.75
CA TYR A 662 -9.88 14.77 28.67
C TYR A 662 -10.84 15.96 28.55
N ASN A 663 -11.84 15.91 27.66
CA ASN A 663 -12.75 17.02 27.43
C ASN A 663 -13.88 17.07 28.48
N GLU A 664 -13.94 18.15 29.28
CA GLU A 664 -14.94 18.33 30.34
C GLU A 664 -16.39 18.28 29.83
N ASP A 665 -16.65 18.68 28.58
CA ASP A 665 -18.00 18.66 27.98
C ASP A 665 -18.43 17.25 27.51
N TYR A 666 -17.48 16.33 27.31
CA TYR A 666 -17.71 14.98 26.76
C TYR A 666 -17.48 13.83 27.76
N ILE A 667 -16.66 14.03 28.79
CA ILE A 667 -16.36 13.02 29.83
C ILE A 667 -17.63 12.35 30.38
N TRP A 668 -18.74 13.08 30.56
CA TRP A 668 -19.96 12.53 31.16
C TRP A 668 -20.59 11.36 30.37
N PHE A 669 -20.33 11.26 29.06
CA PHE A 669 -20.75 10.14 28.20
C PHE A 669 -19.59 9.34 27.59
N GLY A 670 -18.36 9.60 28.06
CA GLY A 670 -17.18 8.80 27.78
C GLY A 670 -16.68 8.10 29.05
N ALA A 671 -15.44 8.37 29.46
CA ALA A 671 -14.83 7.74 30.63
C ALA A 671 -15.59 7.99 31.95
N GLY A 672 -16.33 9.10 32.06
CA GLY A 672 -17.19 9.41 33.21
C GLY A 672 -18.44 8.51 33.31
N ALA A 673 -18.92 7.97 32.19
CA ALA A 673 -19.92 6.90 32.15
C ALA A 673 -19.32 5.49 32.37
N GLY A 674 -17.99 5.40 32.55
CA GLY A 674 -17.27 4.14 32.66
C GLY A 674 -16.92 3.50 31.32
N ILE A 675 -16.98 4.25 30.21
CA ILE A 675 -16.59 3.77 28.88
C ILE A 675 -15.08 3.97 28.70
N ASP A 676 -14.33 2.87 28.82
CA ASP A 676 -12.93 2.80 28.40
C ASP A 676 -12.81 2.17 26.98
N GLU A 677 -11.58 2.00 26.50
CA GLU A 677 -11.30 1.40 25.19
C GLU A 677 -11.85 -0.03 25.01
N PHE A 678 -11.94 -0.83 26.08
CA PHE A 678 -12.49 -2.19 26.03
C PHE A 678 -14.02 -2.18 26.08
N VAL A 679 -14.63 -1.28 26.87
CA VAL A 679 -16.09 -1.10 26.89
C VAL A 679 -16.58 -0.55 25.54
N LYS A 680 -15.85 0.41 24.94
CA LYS A 680 -16.11 0.90 23.57
C LYS A 680 -16.09 -0.26 22.56
N ALA A 681 -15.07 -1.12 22.62
CA ALA A 681 -14.96 -2.28 21.73
C ALA A 681 -16.12 -3.27 21.91
N ASP A 682 -16.49 -3.61 23.15
CA ASP A 682 -17.61 -4.49 23.46
C ASP A 682 -18.94 -3.90 22.97
N TYR A 683 -19.17 -2.60 23.15
CA TYR A 683 -20.39 -1.94 22.67
C TYR A 683 -20.47 -1.92 21.14
N LEU A 684 -19.36 -1.72 20.44
CA LEU A 684 -19.33 -1.75 18.96
C LEU A 684 -19.71 -3.13 18.40
N GLN A 685 -19.15 -4.24 18.92
CA GLN A 685 -19.57 -5.59 18.46
C GLN A 685 -21.04 -5.89 18.79
N ARG A 686 -21.51 -5.44 19.97
CA ARG A 686 -22.89 -5.66 20.44
C ARG A 686 -23.91 -4.83 19.66
N ALA A 687 -23.53 -3.63 19.22
CA ALA A 687 -24.34 -2.80 18.33
C ALA A 687 -24.60 -3.48 16.97
N TYR A 688 -23.57 -4.07 16.35
CA TYR A 688 -23.74 -4.85 15.14
C TYR A 688 -24.62 -6.09 15.37
N ALA A 689 -24.34 -6.88 16.41
CA ALA A 689 -25.15 -8.05 16.75
C ALA A 689 -26.63 -7.70 17.01
N TYR A 690 -26.88 -6.57 17.69
CA TYR A 690 -28.24 -6.08 17.95
C TYR A 690 -28.98 -5.74 16.66
N ALA A 691 -28.33 -5.01 15.74
CA ALA A 691 -28.90 -4.65 14.45
C ALA A 691 -29.16 -5.86 13.55
N GLU A 692 -28.28 -6.86 13.57
CA GLU A 692 -28.48 -8.12 12.84
C GLU A 692 -29.69 -8.92 13.35
N GLU A 693 -29.89 -8.99 14.67
CA GLU A 693 -31.03 -9.71 15.25
C GLU A 693 -32.36 -8.93 15.11
N ASN A 694 -32.34 -7.61 15.22
CA ASN A 694 -33.55 -6.81 15.45
C ASN A 694 -33.94 -5.86 14.30
N TRP A 695 -33.00 -5.46 13.44
CA TRP A 695 -33.23 -4.39 12.45
C TRP A 695 -33.23 -4.88 10.99
N GLN A 696 -32.99 -6.17 10.73
CA GLN A 696 -33.18 -6.74 9.38
C GLN A 696 -34.68 -6.82 9.02
N PRO A 697 -35.08 -6.57 7.75
CA PRO A 697 -34.25 -6.17 6.61
C PRO A 697 -34.14 -4.65 6.40
N TRP A 698 -34.64 -3.83 7.35
CA TRP A 698 -34.80 -2.38 7.16
C TRP A 698 -33.55 -1.56 7.42
N ILE A 699 -32.55 -2.09 8.14
CA ILE A 699 -31.20 -1.52 8.18
C ILE A 699 -30.47 -1.85 6.87
N ALA A 700 -29.89 -0.85 6.20
CA ALA A 700 -29.04 -0.99 5.03
C ALA A 700 -27.57 -1.00 5.47
N LEU A 701 -26.93 0.17 5.60
CA LEU A 701 -25.54 0.29 6.05
C LEU A 701 -25.45 0.63 7.54
N MET A 702 -24.39 0.18 8.20
CA MET A 702 -23.88 0.73 9.45
C MET A 702 -22.42 1.13 9.28
N SER A 703 -22.16 2.44 9.29
CA SER A 703 -20.82 3.03 9.15
C SER A 703 -20.29 3.51 10.49
N VAL A 704 -19.23 2.86 10.99
CA VAL A 704 -18.62 3.19 12.29
C VAL A 704 -17.68 4.40 12.17
N LEU A 705 -17.70 5.25 13.20
CA LEU A 705 -16.80 6.40 13.34
C LEU A 705 -15.68 5.99 14.32
N THR A 706 -14.40 5.91 13.93
CA THR A 706 -13.75 6.15 12.62
C THR A 706 -12.37 5.48 12.55
N MET A 707 -11.77 5.33 11.35
CA MET A 707 -10.31 5.21 11.23
C MET A 707 -9.63 6.53 11.67
N PRO A 708 -8.39 6.52 12.19
CA PRO A 708 -7.75 7.71 12.73
C PRO A 708 -7.28 8.69 11.65
N ASN A 709 -7.24 10.00 11.97
CA ASN A 709 -6.52 11.00 11.16
C ASN A 709 -5.15 11.31 11.79
N LEU A 710 -4.10 11.39 10.96
CA LEU A 710 -2.77 11.84 11.36
C LEU A 710 -2.69 13.33 11.75
N ASP A 711 -3.66 14.18 11.36
CA ASP A 711 -3.64 15.61 11.77
C ASP A 711 -3.76 15.79 13.28
N TRP A 712 -4.46 14.88 13.96
CA TRP A 712 -4.69 14.97 15.40
C TRP A 712 -3.39 14.92 16.24
N ILE A 713 -2.29 14.39 15.69
CA ILE A 713 -0.98 14.41 16.39
C ILE A 713 -0.07 15.56 15.95
N ALA A 714 -0.52 16.45 15.04
CA ALA A 714 0.34 17.41 14.35
C ALA A 714 0.86 18.55 15.27
N ASP A 715 0.10 18.94 16.29
CA ASP A 715 0.52 19.93 17.29
C ASP A 715 1.23 19.32 18.51
N GLY A 716 1.15 17.98 18.65
CA GLY A 716 1.72 17.19 19.73
C GLY A 716 0.75 16.82 20.86
N ASN A 717 -0.56 17.12 20.76
CA ASN A 717 -1.56 16.79 21.78
C ASN A 717 -2.85 16.17 21.19
N PRO A 718 -2.86 14.89 20.78
CA PRO A 718 -4.06 14.27 20.19
C PRO A 718 -5.28 14.13 21.11
N TYR A 719 -5.18 14.55 22.37
CA TYR A 719 -6.23 14.36 23.38
C TYR A 719 -7.29 15.47 23.38
N ASP A 720 -7.03 16.62 22.76
CA ASP A 720 -8.02 17.70 22.61
C ASP A 720 -8.90 17.55 21.35
N GLU A 721 -8.48 16.71 20.40
CA GLU A 721 -9.27 16.33 19.23
C GLU A 721 -10.38 15.33 19.61
N GLU A 722 -11.63 15.71 19.44
CA GLU A 722 -12.78 14.87 19.83
C GLU A 722 -12.73 13.48 19.18
N GLN A 723 -12.52 13.44 17.86
CA GLN A 723 -12.58 12.21 17.06
C GLN A 723 -11.44 11.23 17.40
N TYR A 724 -10.36 11.69 18.04
CA TYR A 724 -9.32 10.82 18.57
C TYR A 724 -9.91 9.79 19.54
N TRP A 725 -10.88 10.15 20.38
CA TRP A 725 -11.45 9.23 21.38
C TRP A 725 -12.49 8.26 20.81
N TRP A 726 -13.07 8.56 19.65
CA TRP A 726 -13.97 7.66 18.93
C TRP A 726 -13.21 6.62 18.08
N ALA A 727 -12.01 6.96 17.59
CA ALA A 727 -11.30 6.16 16.60
C ALA A 727 -11.04 4.69 17.00
N LEU A 728 -11.09 3.80 16.00
CA LEU A 728 -10.86 2.36 16.16
C LEU A 728 -9.40 2.00 16.48
N MET A 729 -8.47 2.89 16.14
CA MET A 729 -7.02 2.80 16.36
C MET A 729 -6.50 4.18 16.80
N GLU A 730 -5.28 4.24 17.34
CA GLU A 730 -4.61 5.53 17.51
C GLU A 730 -4.03 6.02 16.16
N PRO A 731 -3.89 7.34 15.96
CA PRO A 731 -3.09 7.87 14.84
C PRO A 731 -1.64 7.43 14.98
N SER A 732 -1.13 6.78 13.95
CA SER A 732 0.26 6.32 13.86
C SER A 732 0.85 6.66 12.48
N PRO A 733 2.18 6.83 12.38
CA PRO A 733 2.89 6.82 11.10
C PRO A 733 2.69 5.50 10.33
N ILE A 734 2.99 5.49 9.02
CA ILE A 734 2.71 4.34 8.14
C ILE A 734 3.41 3.03 8.59
N ASP A 735 4.57 3.13 9.24
CA ASP A 735 5.39 2.01 9.72
C ASP A 735 4.96 1.46 11.09
N GLN A 736 3.90 2.00 11.69
CA GLN A 736 3.43 1.64 13.03
C GLN A 736 1.92 1.35 13.04
N LEU A 737 1.52 0.30 13.75
CA LEU A 737 0.12 -0.08 13.95
C LEU A 737 -0.23 -0.01 15.44
N ASN A 738 -0.80 1.13 15.84
CA ASN A 738 -1.19 1.39 17.23
C ASN A 738 -2.66 0.99 17.41
N PHE A 739 -2.90 -0.32 17.47
CA PHE A 739 -4.24 -0.88 17.64
C PHE A 739 -4.87 -0.50 18.99
N ARG A 740 -6.17 -0.21 18.95
CA ARG A 740 -7.03 -0.23 20.14
C ARG A 740 -7.89 -1.50 20.13
N PRO A 741 -8.43 -1.92 21.28
CA PRO A 741 -9.37 -3.05 21.36
C PRO A 741 -10.51 -2.95 20.35
N ALA A 742 -11.01 -1.74 20.04
CA ALA A 742 -12.10 -1.52 19.09
C ALA A 742 -11.81 -2.07 17.69
N TYR A 743 -10.64 -1.79 17.12
CA TYR A 743 -10.26 -2.36 15.81
C TYR A 743 -10.12 -3.88 15.86
N ILE A 744 -9.40 -4.42 16.85
CA ILE A 744 -9.13 -5.85 16.95
C ILE A 744 -10.43 -6.66 17.11
N VAL A 745 -11.33 -6.20 17.98
CA VAL A 745 -12.64 -6.81 18.19
C VAL A 745 -13.48 -6.75 16.92
N LEU A 746 -13.58 -5.60 16.25
CA LEU A 746 -14.36 -5.51 15.01
C LEU A 746 -13.75 -6.34 13.87
N CYS A 747 -12.43 -6.38 13.75
CA CYS A 747 -11.72 -7.20 12.77
C CYS A 747 -12.05 -8.69 12.96
N ASP A 748 -11.94 -9.22 14.17
CA ASP A 748 -12.31 -10.61 14.48
C ASP A 748 -13.80 -10.87 14.18
N VAL A 749 -14.68 -10.03 14.74
CA VAL A 749 -16.14 -10.17 14.68
C VAL A 749 -16.68 -10.05 13.24
N LEU A 750 -16.09 -9.23 12.37
CA LEU A 750 -16.47 -9.12 10.96
C LEU A 750 -15.88 -10.24 10.08
N ASN A 751 -14.65 -10.69 10.35
CA ASN A 751 -14.05 -11.82 9.64
C ASN A 751 -14.79 -13.13 9.92
N GLN A 752 -15.19 -13.38 11.17
CA GLN A 752 -15.96 -14.57 11.55
C GLN A 752 -17.30 -14.69 10.79
N ARG A 753 -17.92 -13.56 10.39
CA ARG A 753 -19.13 -13.56 9.54
C ARG A 753 -18.87 -14.01 8.10
N GLN A 754 -17.62 -14.03 7.68
CA GLN A 754 -17.17 -14.35 6.32
C GLN A 754 -16.41 -15.69 6.27
N ASP A 755 -16.50 -16.50 7.34
CA ASP A 755 -15.71 -17.72 7.55
C ASP A 755 -14.18 -17.49 7.44
N ALA A 756 -13.73 -16.27 7.76
CA ALA A 756 -12.34 -15.82 7.72
C ALA A 756 -11.77 -15.58 9.13
N THR A 757 -10.46 -15.32 9.21
CA THR A 757 -9.73 -15.01 10.45
C THR A 757 -9.08 -13.64 10.35
N CYS A 758 -9.32 -12.77 11.32
CA CYS A 758 -8.65 -11.46 11.40
C CYS A 758 -7.12 -11.65 11.48
N PRO A 759 -6.32 -11.05 10.58
CA PRO A 759 -4.87 -11.23 10.56
C PRO A 759 -4.14 -10.57 11.74
N HIS A 760 -4.84 -9.71 12.50
CA HIS A 760 -4.33 -9.01 13.68
C HIS A 760 -4.88 -9.56 15.01
N ALA A 761 -5.68 -10.63 14.97
CA ALA A 761 -6.17 -11.25 16.20
C ALA A 761 -5.02 -11.95 16.96
N PRO A 762 -4.89 -11.75 18.29
CA PRO A 762 -3.88 -12.45 19.08
C PRO A 762 -4.18 -13.95 19.20
N GLU A 763 -3.13 -14.79 19.14
CA GLU A 763 -3.17 -16.26 19.29
C GLU A 763 -3.64 -16.76 20.67
#